data_AF-A0A428P4S6-F1
#
_entry.id   AF-A0A428P4S6-F1
#
_cell.length_a   1.000
_cell.length_b   1.000
_cell.length_c   1.000
_cell.angle_alpha   90.00
_cell.angle_beta   90.00
_cell.angle_gamma   90.00
#
_symmetry.space_group_name_H-M   'P 1'
#
loop_
_entity.id
_entity.type
_entity.pdbx_description
1 polymer ?
#
loop_
_entity_poly.entity_id
_entity_poly.type
_entity_poly.pdbx_seq_one_letter_code
_entity_poly.pdbx_strand_id
1 'polypeptide(L)'
;MEKTFGFGSEYWVKNLVSQVRFSEALESLCRCLRQENSGIMNPVFIEIGPHAALKGPLGQTLKALNLSNFEYEYTSALVRLQDACQSVFSAVGKLFELGYPVNVDTANSLGSPALPSKVLSDLPTYCWDHSAKYWHESRLSKEYRLRQHPYHDLLGLRVISGNSIDPTWRQILSVDRQPWLADHVIDGFKIFPGSGYVCMAIQAAWQLAEDSNKADKISHIKLQNVRFIKALVIPDSPDTVEVQIILRRGPSSWREFVVAALSAEGQWSEHCRGLITAEYGSQENEVEGTREEDIASDIRAKRVQNARDSCKTEVDHDSIYSNLGRNGNVYGPTFADIVHLNLGDHEAVATVRVPDIQSHMPGQFMQRHLIHPTTLDVITHVFLPLQAIYHKSGSVMPTSIGEIIISPTIPNKAGRELEVVVGLLATGAKIAVLEKGQTDLRAEPVVSMSNLETVVIGEGQKSSDEENGRNTVLHVDWETDADFFSGPSLRPTTPPGKAAIDHHVVLARGAALHIRSCINNISRDDEAFDPSSLTGYRKHLFKWMQDYNASQASKMLLADVSMISAIEILSSLPKLGVEGDLLSTIGPNLISIVKGEMDPLPLLLEKGRLGQVQENIETGRKLGVHVNQYLSSFAIKRPRMKILEIGSSTGFHTGDILEAFEGRNIQSYDLTDASLSLLQELKSPFSQHEGVNFKALDINQDPLSQGFSPDSYDAVIVNNVLRIANSLDEAVKNARKLLVPGGALVLLGMRDPSPTYDLIFGMMESAWSSMSHFSHSKRHCLQIV
;
A
#
# COMPACT_ATOMS: atom_id res chain seq x y z
N MET A 1 -13.95 67.93 -90.90
CA MET A 1 -14.91 69.00 -91.25
C MET A 1 -16.19 68.34 -91.73
N GLU A 2 -17.19 68.24 -90.86
CA GLU A 2 -18.52 67.79 -91.26
C GLU A 2 -19.24 68.89 -92.04
N LYS A 3 -19.82 68.53 -93.19
CA LYS A 3 -20.63 69.46 -93.98
C LYS A 3 -22.02 69.54 -93.36
N THR A 4 -22.29 70.57 -92.55
CA THR A 4 -23.56 70.75 -91.82
C THR A 4 -24.58 71.65 -92.55
N PHE A 5 -24.22 72.22 -93.70
CA PHE A 5 -25.08 73.08 -94.53
C PHE A 5 -24.83 72.84 -96.04
N GLY A 6 -25.72 73.36 -96.90
CA GLY A 6 -25.59 73.22 -98.36
C GLY A 6 -26.24 71.98 -98.98
N PHE A 7 -27.31 71.48 -98.35
CA PHE A 7 -28.18 70.40 -98.84
C PHE A 7 -29.42 70.96 -99.60
N GLY A 8 -29.22 71.99 -100.42
CA GLY A 8 -30.29 72.59 -101.24
C GLY A 8 -30.71 71.71 -102.43
N SER A 9 -31.71 72.14 -103.19
CA SER A 9 -32.24 71.40 -104.35
C SER A 9 -31.15 70.98 -105.34
N GLU A 10 -30.18 71.86 -105.63
CA GLU A 10 -29.05 71.56 -106.52
C GLU A 10 -28.19 70.38 -106.04
N TYR A 11 -28.01 70.21 -104.72
CA TYR A 11 -27.25 69.08 -104.17
C TYR A 11 -27.99 67.76 -104.39
N TRP A 12 -29.30 67.72 -104.16
CA TRP A 12 -30.11 66.52 -104.36
C TRP A 12 -30.22 66.13 -105.84
N VAL A 13 -30.28 67.10 -106.75
CA VAL A 13 -30.16 66.84 -108.19
C VAL A 13 -28.78 66.23 -108.49
N LYS A 14 -27.69 66.84 -108.01
CA LYS A 14 -26.33 66.32 -108.18
C LYS A 14 -26.15 64.91 -107.61
N ASN A 15 -26.77 64.59 -106.48
CA ASN A 15 -26.73 63.26 -105.87
C ASN A 15 -27.30 62.17 -106.80
N LEU A 16 -28.32 62.49 -107.60
CA LEU A 16 -28.91 61.55 -108.56
C LEU A 16 -28.18 61.48 -109.90
N VAL A 17 -27.57 62.59 -110.36
CA VAL A 17 -26.96 62.67 -111.70
C VAL A 17 -25.44 62.53 -111.72
N SER A 18 -24.76 62.70 -110.59
CA SER A 18 -23.30 62.63 -110.48
C SER A 18 -22.84 61.25 -109.98
N GLN A 19 -21.58 60.90 -110.24
CA GLN A 19 -20.99 59.67 -109.73
C GLN A 19 -20.89 59.70 -108.19
N VAL A 20 -21.40 58.64 -107.53
CA VAL A 20 -21.28 58.46 -106.08
C VAL A 20 -19.85 58.05 -105.72
N ARG A 21 -19.15 58.87 -104.93
CA ARG A 21 -17.75 58.67 -104.52
C ARG A 21 -17.65 57.98 -103.16
N PHE A 22 -18.24 56.79 -103.03
CA PHE A 22 -18.32 56.06 -101.74
C PHE A 22 -16.94 55.63 -101.21
N SER A 23 -16.09 55.06 -102.05
CA SER A 23 -14.75 54.57 -101.64
C SER A 23 -13.88 55.71 -101.10
N GLU A 24 -13.90 56.86 -101.75
CA GLU A 24 -13.13 58.03 -101.35
C GLU A 24 -13.62 58.65 -100.04
N ALA A 25 -14.94 58.64 -99.81
CA ALA A 25 -15.53 59.07 -98.55
C ALA A 25 -15.11 58.14 -97.39
N LEU A 26 -15.16 56.82 -97.61
CA LEU A 26 -14.74 55.83 -96.63
C LEU A 26 -13.23 55.91 -96.34
N GLU A 27 -12.41 56.11 -97.36
CA GLU A 27 -10.98 56.35 -97.24
C GLU A 27 -10.67 57.58 -96.38
N SER A 28 -11.36 58.69 -96.64
CA SER A 28 -11.22 59.90 -95.84
C SER A 28 -11.62 59.65 -94.38
N LEU A 29 -12.74 58.96 -94.14
CA LEU A 29 -13.21 58.62 -92.79
C LEU A 29 -12.20 57.74 -92.04
N CYS A 30 -11.68 56.69 -92.67
CA CYS A 30 -10.72 55.78 -92.04
C CYS A 30 -9.39 56.48 -91.69
N ARG A 31 -8.93 57.43 -92.52
CA ARG A 31 -7.78 58.27 -92.19
C ARG A 31 -8.03 59.14 -90.96
N CYS A 32 -9.21 59.76 -90.86
CA CYS A 32 -9.61 60.54 -89.68
C CYS A 32 -9.68 59.67 -88.42
N LEU A 33 -10.39 58.53 -88.48
CA LEU A 33 -10.52 57.60 -87.36
C LEU A 33 -9.15 57.08 -86.89
N ARG A 34 -8.20 56.86 -87.80
CA ARG A 34 -6.83 56.47 -87.44
C ARG A 34 -6.05 57.57 -86.72
N GLN A 35 -6.31 58.84 -87.03
CA GLN A 35 -5.68 59.98 -86.35
C GLN A 35 -6.28 60.21 -84.95
N GLU A 36 -7.58 59.95 -84.78
CA GLU A 36 -8.30 60.14 -83.52
C GLU A 36 -8.18 58.93 -82.56
N ASN A 37 -7.91 57.72 -83.07
CA ASN A 37 -7.78 56.50 -82.27
C ASN A 37 -6.52 56.50 -81.37
N SER A 38 -6.64 57.15 -80.22
CA SER A 38 -5.71 57.09 -79.09
C SER A 38 -6.13 56.05 -78.03
N GLY A 39 -6.75 54.95 -78.47
CA GLY A 39 -6.61 53.64 -77.81
C GLY A 39 -7.74 53.14 -76.90
N ILE A 40 -9.03 53.16 -77.30
CA ILE A 40 -10.07 52.57 -76.42
C ILE A 40 -11.03 51.55 -77.10
N MET A 41 -11.42 51.62 -78.39
CA MET A 41 -12.27 50.58 -79.03
C MET A 41 -12.10 50.50 -80.56
N ASN A 42 -12.31 49.31 -81.15
CA ASN A 42 -12.33 49.11 -82.60
C ASN A 42 -13.56 49.79 -83.22
N PRO A 43 -13.45 50.64 -84.26
CA PRO A 43 -14.59 51.29 -84.89
C PRO A 43 -15.62 50.29 -85.41
N VAL A 44 -16.89 50.56 -85.13
CA VAL A 44 -18.01 49.76 -85.63
C VAL A 44 -18.69 50.51 -86.78
N PHE A 45 -18.73 49.90 -87.96
CA PHE A 45 -19.51 50.39 -89.10
C PHE A 45 -20.91 49.79 -89.05
N ILE A 46 -21.92 50.65 -88.94
CA ILE A 46 -23.33 50.26 -88.95
C ILE A 46 -23.94 50.66 -90.30
N GLU A 47 -24.32 49.68 -91.11
CA GLU A 47 -25.04 49.95 -92.35
C GLU A 47 -26.54 50.16 -92.09
N ILE A 48 -26.99 51.39 -92.32
CA ILE A 48 -28.40 51.77 -92.28
C ILE A 48 -29.00 51.59 -93.68
N GLY A 49 -29.73 50.50 -93.87
CA GLY A 49 -30.35 50.14 -95.14
C GLY A 49 -31.21 48.88 -95.01
N PRO A 50 -31.93 48.48 -96.06
CA PRO A 50 -32.81 47.31 -96.05
C PRO A 50 -32.04 45.97 -96.07
N HIS A 51 -30.73 46.01 -96.29
CA HIS A 51 -29.81 44.86 -96.27
C HIS A 51 -28.36 45.37 -96.16
N ALA A 52 -27.44 44.50 -95.75
CA ALA A 52 -25.99 44.69 -95.75
C ALA A 52 -25.38 44.70 -97.17
N ALA A 53 -25.85 45.58 -98.04
CA ALA A 53 -25.40 45.67 -99.43
C ALA A 53 -23.98 46.24 -99.57
N LEU A 54 -23.56 47.12 -98.65
CA LEU A 54 -22.24 47.75 -98.66
C LEU A 54 -21.17 46.95 -97.91
N LYS A 55 -21.51 45.84 -97.25
CA LYS A 55 -20.53 44.99 -96.55
C LYS A 55 -19.35 44.58 -97.44
N GLY A 56 -19.65 44.08 -98.64
CA GLY A 56 -18.64 43.66 -99.62
C GLY A 56 -17.79 44.83 -100.11
N PRO A 57 -18.39 45.90 -100.66
CA PRO A 57 -17.69 47.11 -101.08
C PRO A 57 -16.85 47.78 -99.97
N LEU A 58 -17.35 47.84 -98.74
CA LEU A 58 -16.64 48.35 -97.58
C LEU A 58 -15.39 47.51 -97.30
N GLY A 59 -15.54 46.19 -97.22
CA GLY A 59 -14.41 45.27 -97.00
C GLY A 59 -13.36 45.35 -98.11
N GLN A 60 -13.78 45.45 -99.38
CA GLN A 60 -12.87 45.63 -100.52
C GLN A 60 -12.13 46.96 -100.46
N THR A 61 -12.82 48.05 -100.12
CA THR A 61 -12.21 49.39 -99.99
C THR A 61 -11.19 49.41 -98.87
N LEU A 62 -11.52 48.91 -97.68
CA LEU A 62 -10.60 48.83 -96.54
C LEU A 62 -9.36 47.98 -96.85
N LYS A 63 -9.55 46.86 -97.55
CA LYS A 63 -8.45 46.01 -98.01
C LYS A 63 -7.54 46.73 -99.02
N ALA A 64 -8.12 47.51 -99.94
CA ALA A 64 -7.37 48.29 -100.92
C ALA A 64 -6.57 49.44 -100.29
N LEU A 65 -7.05 50.02 -99.18
CA LEU A 65 -6.34 51.06 -98.44
C LEU A 65 -5.09 50.56 -97.70
N ASN A 66 -4.92 49.23 -97.58
CA ASN A 66 -3.78 48.57 -96.97
C ASN A 66 -3.38 49.14 -95.59
N LEU A 67 -4.39 49.45 -94.77
CA LEU A 67 -4.21 50.00 -93.44
C LEU A 67 -3.79 48.88 -92.47
N SER A 68 -2.49 48.81 -92.15
CA SER A 68 -1.98 47.87 -91.16
C SER A 68 -2.60 48.10 -89.78
N ASN A 69 -3.06 47.02 -89.15
CA ASN A 69 -3.67 47.00 -87.80
C ASN A 69 -4.94 47.85 -87.64
N PHE A 70 -5.69 48.12 -88.72
CA PHE A 70 -7.03 48.72 -88.61
C PHE A 70 -8.07 47.63 -88.40
N GLU A 71 -8.31 47.26 -87.14
CA GLU A 71 -9.40 46.37 -86.77
C GLU A 71 -10.73 47.13 -86.78
N TYR A 72 -11.76 46.52 -87.36
CA TYR A 72 -13.10 47.09 -87.39
C TYR A 72 -14.14 46.00 -87.22
N GLU A 73 -15.29 46.40 -86.71
CA GLU A 73 -16.48 45.55 -86.66
C GLU A 73 -17.51 46.11 -87.64
N TYR A 74 -18.31 45.24 -88.23
CA TYR A 74 -19.34 45.63 -89.18
C TYR A 74 -20.65 44.95 -88.82
N THR A 75 -21.71 45.74 -88.72
CA THR A 75 -23.08 45.26 -88.54
C THR A 75 -24.04 46.02 -89.44
N SER A 76 -25.23 45.48 -89.64
CA SER A 76 -26.27 46.11 -90.46
C SER A 76 -27.56 46.17 -89.67
N ALA A 77 -28.30 47.27 -89.81
CA ALA A 77 -29.57 47.45 -89.12
C ALA A 77 -30.64 46.46 -89.58
N LEU A 78 -30.63 46.08 -90.87
CA LEU A 78 -31.57 45.11 -91.44
C LEU A 78 -30.84 44.11 -92.33
N VAL A 79 -31.32 42.87 -92.34
CA VAL A 79 -30.81 41.81 -93.21
C VAL A 79 -31.95 41.26 -94.06
N ARG A 80 -31.72 41.11 -95.36
CA ARG A 80 -32.70 40.60 -96.32
C ARG A 80 -33.19 39.22 -95.89
N LEU A 81 -34.50 39.01 -95.94
CA LEU A 81 -35.19 37.77 -95.53
C LEU A 81 -35.03 37.43 -94.03
N GLN A 82 -34.66 38.40 -93.19
CA GLN A 82 -34.67 38.25 -91.73
C GLN A 82 -35.69 39.20 -91.10
N ASP A 83 -36.16 38.84 -89.90
CA ASP A 83 -37.03 39.71 -89.12
C ASP A 83 -36.30 41.03 -88.77
N ALA A 84 -37.00 42.14 -88.96
CA ALA A 84 -36.42 43.47 -88.77
C ALA A 84 -36.05 43.72 -87.30
N CYS A 85 -36.89 43.28 -86.36
CA CYS A 85 -36.65 43.45 -84.92
C CYS A 85 -35.43 42.62 -84.51
N GLN A 86 -35.36 41.36 -84.94
CA GLN A 86 -34.21 40.49 -84.67
C GLN A 86 -32.91 41.04 -85.26
N SER A 87 -32.94 41.61 -86.46
CA SER A 87 -31.78 42.23 -87.11
C SER A 87 -31.25 43.42 -86.30
N VAL A 88 -32.16 44.31 -85.87
CA VAL A 88 -31.83 45.47 -85.04
C VAL A 88 -31.32 45.02 -83.66
N PHE A 89 -31.98 44.06 -83.00
CA PHE A 89 -31.53 43.51 -81.72
C PHE A 89 -30.16 42.85 -81.82
N SER A 90 -29.86 42.16 -82.92
CA SER A 90 -28.55 41.56 -83.14
C SER A 90 -27.48 42.63 -83.34
N ALA A 91 -27.78 43.72 -84.07
CA ALA A 91 -26.86 44.84 -84.22
C ALA A 91 -26.57 45.56 -82.90
N VAL A 92 -27.62 45.81 -82.10
CA VAL A 92 -27.50 46.38 -80.76
C VAL A 92 -26.78 45.43 -79.80
N GLY A 93 -27.10 44.14 -79.81
CA GLY A 93 -26.46 43.11 -79.01
C GLY A 93 -24.96 43.03 -79.31
N LYS A 94 -24.57 43.12 -80.58
CA LYS A 94 -23.16 43.16 -80.98
C LYS A 94 -22.46 44.42 -80.45
N LEU A 95 -23.10 45.59 -80.48
CA LEU A 95 -22.55 46.80 -79.86
C LEU A 95 -22.36 46.64 -78.35
N PHE A 96 -23.33 46.01 -77.66
CA PHE A 96 -23.26 45.73 -76.24
C PHE A 96 -22.14 44.73 -75.89
N GLU A 97 -21.99 43.63 -76.63
CA GLU A 97 -20.90 42.66 -76.50
C GLU A 97 -19.52 43.30 -76.66
N LEU A 98 -19.40 44.25 -77.59
CA LEU A 98 -18.17 44.97 -77.84
C LEU A 98 -17.86 46.02 -76.76
N GLY A 99 -18.80 46.32 -75.87
CA GLY A 99 -18.63 47.29 -74.77
C GLY A 99 -19.05 48.72 -75.11
N TYR A 100 -19.76 48.95 -76.23
CA TYR A 100 -20.28 50.28 -76.55
C TYR A 100 -21.41 50.64 -75.58
N PRO A 101 -21.58 51.93 -75.21
CA PRO A 101 -22.63 52.37 -74.29
C PRO A 101 -24.00 52.36 -74.98
N VAL A 102 -24.60 51.17 -75.09
CA VAL A 102 -25.94 50.99 -75.64
C VAL A 102 -26.97 51.14 -74.52
N ASN A 103 -28.00 51.96 -74.77
CA ASN A 103 -29.17 52.00 -73.91
C ASN A 103 -30.07 50.79 -74.20
N VAL A 104 -29.97 49.77 -73.34
CA VAL A 104 -30.72 48.51 -73.45
C VAL A 104 -32.23 48.74 -73.33
N ASP A 105 -32.68 49.69 -72.52
CA ASP A 105 -34.11 50.02 -72.37
C ASP A 105 -34.68 50.58 -73.68
N THR A 106 -33.98 51.53 -74.30
CA THR A 106 -34.35 52.08 -75.61
C THR A 106 -34.36 50.99 -76.68
N ALA A 107 -33.36 50.09 -76.67
CA ALA A 107 -33.28 48.97 -77.60
C ALA A 107 -34.47 48.01 -77.44
N ASN A 108 -34.73 47.54 -76.22
CA ASN A 108 -35.84 46.66 -75.88
C ASN A 108 -37.21 47.25 -76.25
N SER A 109 -37.32 48.58 -76.20
CA SER A 109 -38.51 49.31 -76.60
C SER A 109 -38.65 49.55 -78.11
N LEU A 110 -37.60 49.27 -78.90
CA LEU A 110 -37.48 49.68 -80.31
C LEU A 110 -37.81 51.17 -80.52
N GLY A 111 -37.49 52.01 -79.53
CA GLY A 111 -37.81 53.43 -79.52
C GLY A 111 -39.26 53.80 -79.20
N SER A 112 -40.12 52.82 -78.83
CA SER A 112 -41.52 53.05 -78.47
C SER A 112 -41.70 53.20 -76.95
N PRO A 113 -42.31 54.28 -76.43
CA PRO A 113 -42.35 54.57 -74.99
C PRO A 113 -43.26 53.65 -74.14
N ALA A 114 -43.89 52.61 -74.71
CA ALA A 114 -45.00 51.89 -74.07
C ALA A 114 -44.95 50.36 -74.22
N LEU A 115 -43.90 49.71 -73.69
CA LEU A 115 -43.93 48.27 -73.42
C LEU A 115 -44.18 48.02 -71.93
N PRO A 116 -45.16 47.16 -71.55
CA PRO A 116 -45.34 46.77 -70.16
C PRO A 116 -44.12 45.95 -69.68
N SER A 117 -43.36 46.48 -68.72
CA SER A 117 -42.23 45.81 -68.12
C SER A 117 -42.70 44.74 -67.12
N LYS A 118 -42.19 43.51 -67.26
CA LYS A 118 -42.38 42.44 -66.27
C LYS A 118 -41.07 42.23 -65.52
N VAL A 119 -41.12 42.27 -64.18
CA VAL A 119 -39.95 41.94 -63.35
C VAL A 119 -39.63 40.45 -63.51
N LEU A 120 -38.39 40.14 -63.91
CA LEU A 120 -37.87 38.78 -63.92
C LEU A 120 -37.37 38.45 -62.50
N SER A 121 -37.87 37.36 -61.91
CA SER A 121 -37.57 36.96 -60.53
C SER A 121 -36.80 35.63 -60.43
N ASP A 122 -36.55 35.01 -61.58
CA ASP A 122 -36.04 33.66 -61.76
C ASP A 122 -34.76 33.62 -62.61
N LEU A 123 -34.03 34.75 -62.68
CA LEU A 123 -32.73 34.77 -63.34
C LEU A 123 -31.72 33.92 -62.55
N PRO A 124 -30.93 33.06 -63.22
CA PRO A 124 -29.90 32.29 -62.55
C PRO A 124 -28.88 33.23 -61.87
N THR A 125 -28.49 32.89 -60.65
CA THR A 125 -27.41 33.61 -59.97
C THR A 125 -26.08 33.39 -60.68
N TYR A 126 -25.12 34.29 -60.46
CA TYR A 126 -23.75 34.11 -60.91
C TYR A 126 -23.20 32.74 -60.49
N CYS A 127 -22.77 31.94 -61.47
CA CYS A 127 -22.17 30.63 -61.22
C CYS A 127 -20.73 30.81 -60.72
N TRP A 128 -20.53 30.79 -59.40
CA TRP A 128 -19.20 30.81 -58.81
C TRP A 128 -18.38 29.58 -59.27
N ASP A 129 -17.11 29.81 -59.59
CA ASP A 129 -16.19 28.71 -59.89
C ASP A 129 -15.77 28.00 -58.60
N HIS A 130 -16.26 26.78 -58.42
CA HIS A 130 -15.91 25.90 -57.31
C HIS A 130 -14.83 24.86 -57.68
N SER A 131 -14.15 25.02 -58.82
CA SER A 131 -13.07 24.12 -59.26
C SER A 131 -11.91 24.05 -58.27
N ALA A 132 -11.62 25.16 -57.59
CA ALA A 132 -10.62 25.25 -56.54
C ALA A 132 -11.27 25.23 -55.14
N LYS A 133 -10.85 24.29 -54.30
CA LYS A 133 -11.29 24.21 -52.90
C LYS A 133 -10.37 25.02 -51.99
N TYR A 134 -10.83 26.20 -51.55
CA TYR A 134 -10.13 27.03 -50.57
C TYR A 134 -10.47 26.64 -49.13
N TRP A 135 -10.19 25.39 -48.75
CA TRP A 135 -10.42 24.87 -47.40
C TRP A 135 -9.19 24.12 -46.88
N HIS A 136 -8.57 24.65 -45.82
CA HIS A 136 -7.47 24.00 -45.13
C HIS A 136 -7.92 23.54 -43.74
N GLU A 137 -7.89 22.22 -43.51
CA GLU A 137 -8.22 21.63 -42.21
C GLU A 137 -6.97 20.98 -41.59
N SER A 138 -6.71 21.29 -40.32
CA SER A 138 -5.61 20.66 -39.59
C SER A 138 -5.89 19.18 -39.29
N ARG A 139 -4.82 18.38 -39.17
CA ARG A 139 -4.90 16.98 -38.74
C ARG A 139 -5.71 16.83 -37.43
N LEU A 140 -5.44 17.68 -36.44
CA LEU A 140 -6.10 17.62 -35.13
C LEU A 140 -7.62 17.86 -35.22
N SER A 141 -8.04 18.84 -36.04
CA SER A 141 -9.46 19.09 -36.31
C SER A 141 -10.12 17.89 -36.98
N LYS A 142 -9.47 17.35 -38.01
CA LYS A 142 -9.98 16.20 -38.76
C LYS A 142 -10.12 14.97 -37.86
N GLU A 143 -9.10 14.64 -37.06
CA GLU A 143 -9.12 13.53 -36.12
C GLU A 143 -10.13 13.71 -34.98
N TYR A 144 -10.36 14.94 -34.51
CA TYR A 144 -11.42 15.21 -33.53
C TYR A 144 -12.81 14.96 -34.09
N ARG A 145 -13.09 15.45 -35.31
CA ARG A 145 -14.43 15.33 -35.94
C ARG A 145 -14.71 13.94 -36.49
N LEU A 146 -13.69 13.26 -37.00
CA LEU A 146 -13.78 11.98 -37.69
C LEU A 146 -13.07 10.87 -36.91
N ARG A 147 -13.23 10.85 -35.58
CA ARG A 147 -12.69 9.78 -34.74
C ARG A 147 -13.20 8.43 -35.24
N GLN A 148 -12.29 7.47 -35.34
CA GLN A 148 -12.60 6.12 -35.82
C GLN A 148 -13.39 5.32 -34.79
N HIS A 149 -13.09 5.51 -33.50
CA HIS A 149 -13.69 4.76 -32.40
C HIS A 149 -14.51 5.67 -31.48
N PRO A 150 -15.67 5.21 -30.97
CA PRO A 150 -16.42 5.93 -29.94
C PRO A 150 -15.67 5.91 -28.60
N TYR A 151 -16.19 6.66 -27.62
CA TYR A 151 -15.70 6.59 -26.24
C TYR A 151 -15.94 5.17 -25.69
N HIS A 152 -14.89 4.55 -25.18
CA HIS A 152 -14.94 3.21 -24.60
C HIS A 152 -14.89 3.24 -23.07
N ASP A 153 -15.67 2.38 -22.41
CA ASP A 153 -15.82 2.41 -20.95
C ASP A 153 -14.49 2.18 -20.20
N LEU A 154 -13.59 1.33 -20.69
CA LEU A 154 -12.27 1.15 -20.04
C LEU A 154 -11.15 2.01 -20.63
N LEU A 155 -11.22 2.30 -21.94
CA LEU A 155 -10.11 2.85 -22.69
C LEU A 155 -10.24 4.37 -22.90
N GLY A 156 -11.46 4.91 -22.79
CA GLY A 156 -11.76 6.30 -23.08
C GLY A 156 -11.60 6.62 -24.56
N LEU A 157 -10.83 7.68 -24.88
CA LEU A 157 -10.59 8.13 -26.24
C LEU A 157 -9.10 8.20 -26.56
N ARG A 158 -8.74 7.93 -27.82
CA ARG A 158 -7.38 8.12 -28.31
C ARG A 158 -6.99 9.60 -28.30
N VAL A 159 -5.78 9.89 -27.83
CA VAL A 159 -5.24 11.26 -27.75
C VAL A 159 -4.86 11.75 -29.14
N ILE A 160 -5.52 12.83 -29.58
CA ILE A 160 -5.41 13.40 -30.94
C ILE A 160 -4.02 14.03 -31.19
N SER A 161 -3.40 14.59 -30.15
CA SER A 161 -2.04 15.14 -30.21
C SER A 161 -0.95 14.06 -30.18
N GLY A 162 -1.31 12.80 -29.91
CA GLY A 162 -0.38 11.68 -29.87
C GLY A 162 0.18 11.33 -31.26
N ASN A 163 1.25 10.53 -31.27
CA ASN A 163 1.78 9.95 -32.50
C ASN A 163 1.16 8.56 -32.73
N SER A 164 1.17 8.07 -33.98
CA SER A 164 0.63 6.76 -34.34
C SER A 164 1.56 5.58 -34.03
N ILE A 165 2.81 5.87 -33.63
CA ILE A 165 3.84 4.87 -33.32
C ILE A 165 3.58 4.29 -31.93
N ASP A 166 3.42 5.19 -30.96
CA ASP A 166 3.15 4.94 -29.54
C ASP A 166 1.79 5.57 -29.18
N PRO A 167 0.68 4.96 -29.62
CA PRO A 167 -0.63 5.52 -29.39
C PRO A 167 -0.99 5.54 -27.90
N THR A 168 -1.64 6.63 -27.51
CA THR A 168 -2.10 6.88 -26.15
C THR A 168 -3.60 7.03 -26.13
N TRP A 169 -4.24 6.44 -25.13
CA TRP A 169 -5.65 6.66 -24.82
C TRP A 169 -5.78 7.32 -23.46
N ARG A 170 -6.76 8.21 -23.35
CA ARG A 170 -7.07 8.96 -22.15
C ARG A 170 -8.45 8.55 -21.67
N GLN A 171 -8.51 8.11 -20.41
CA GLN A 171 -9.72 7.74 -19.71
C GLN A 171 -9.90 8.58 -18.44
N ILE A 172 -11.15 8.92 -18.13
CA ILE A 172 -11.54 9.52 -16.84
C ILE A 172 -12.43 8.50 -16.13
N LEU A 173 -11.93 7.94 -15.03
CA LEU A 173 -12.64 6.98 -14.20
C LEU A 173 -13.39 7.70 -13.07
N SER A 174 -14.62 7.29 -12.82
CA SER A 174 -15.40 7.69 -11.65
C SER A 174 -16.51 6.67 -11.39
N VAL A 175 -16.93 6.56 -10.12
CA VAL A 175 -18.04 5.68 -9.73
C VAL A 175 -19.37 6.07 -10.39
N ASP A 176 -19.58 7.34 -10.71
CA ASP A 176 -20.81 7.81 -11.38
C ASP A 176 -20.92 7.34 -12.83
N ARG A 177 -19.78 7.19 -13.51
CA ARG A 177 -19.73 6.71 -14.90
C ARG A 177 -19.66 5.19 -14.96
N GLN A 178 -19.00 4.58 -13.97
CA GLN A 178 -18.75 3.15 -13.89
C GLN A 178 -19.06 2.63 -12.49
N PRO A 179 -20.35 2.39 -12.16
CA PRO A 179 -20.77 2.05 -10.80
C PRO A 179 -20.14 0.77 -10.24
N TRP A 180 -19.79 -0.19 -11.11
CA TRP A 180 -19.10 -1.42 -10.72
C TRP A 180 -17.74 -1.17 -10.05
N LEU A 181 -17.09 -0.02 -10.26
CA LEU A 181 -15.84 0.33 -9.56
C LEU A 181 -16.00 0.42 -8.03
N ALA A 182 -17.22 0.67 -7.54
CA ALA A 182 -17.49 0.75 -6.11
C ALA A 182 -17.45 -0.61 -5.39
N ASP A 183 -17.54 -1.70 -6.14
CA ASP A 183 -17.65 -3.06 -5.61
C ASP A 183 -16.30 -3.76 -5.44
N HIS A 184 -15.18 -3.15 -5.83
CA HIS A 184 -13.84 -3.71 -5.63
C HIS A 184 -13.12 -2.96 -4.50
N VAL A 185 -13.35 -3.39 -3.26
CA VAL A 185 -12.85 -2.74 -2.05
C VAL A 185 -11.78 -3.58 -1.37
N ILE A 186 -10.59 -3.01 -1.17
CA ILE A 186 -9.46 -3.66 -0.50
C ILE A 186 -9.01 -2.78 0.66
N ASP A 187 -8.94 -3.33 1.88
CA ASP A 187 -8.64 -2.59 3.12
C ASP A 187 -9.48 -1.30 3.29
N GLY A 188 -10.73 -1.33 2.85
CA GLY A 188 -11.66 -0.19 2.92
C GLY A 188 -11.52 0.85 1.81
N PHE A 189 -10.57 0.69 0.88
CA PHE A 189 -10.40 1.58 -0.27
C PHE A 189 -10.99 0.97 -1.55
N LYS A 190 -11.69 1.77 -2.36
CA LYS A 190 -12.12 1.37 -3.71
C LYS A 190 -10.90 1.34 -4.61
N ILE A 191 -10.38 0.15 -4.92
CA ILE A 191 -9.16 -0.01 -5.71
C ILE A 191 -9.54 -0.39 -7.13
N PHE A 192 -8.93 0.24 -8.14
CA PHE A 192 -9.06 -0.21 -9.52
C PHE A 192 -8.46 -1.62 -9.65
N PRO A 193 -9.22 -2.62 -10.12
CA PRO A 193 -8.77 -4.00 -10.10
C PRO A 193 -7.57 -4.23 -11.03
N GLY A 194 -6.70 -5.17 -10.68
CA GLY A 194 -5.57 -5.58 -11.52
C GLY A 194 -6.03 -6.03 -12.91
N SER A 195 -7.15 -6.75 -12.97
CA SER A 195 -7.83 -7.13 -14.21
C SER A 195 -8.22 -5.95 -15.09
N GLY A 196 -8.51 -4.79 -14.49
CA GLY A 196 -8.84 -3.55 -15.19
C GLY A 196 -7.72 -3.09 -16.12
N TYR A 197 -6.47 -3.11 -15.62
CA TYR A 197 -5.31 -2.74 -16.43
C TYR A 197 -5.08 -3.70 -17.60
N VAL A 198 -5.26 -5.00 -17.34
CA VAL A 198 -5.14 -6.05 -18.37
C VAL A 198 -6.20 -5.84 -19.46
N CYS A 199 -7.46 -5.63 -19.09
CA CYS A 199 -8.54 -5.34 -20.02
C CYS A 199 -8.33 -4.05 -20.82
N MET A 200 -7.76 -2.99 -20.21
CA MET A 200 -7.39 -1.78 -20.94
C MET A 200 -6.36 -2.06 -22.03
N ALA A 201 -5.32 -2.86 -21.73
CA ALA A 201 -4.31 -3.24 -22.71
C ALA A 201 -4.90 -4.08 -23.84
N ILE A 202 -5.73 -5.07 -23.51
CA ILE A 202 -6.45 -5.91 -24.48
C ILE A 202 -7.28 -5.05 -25.44
N GLN A 203 -8.06 -4.11 -24.90
CA GLN A 203 -8.90 -3.24 -25.72
C GLN A 203 -8.09 -2.30 -26.60
N ALA A 204 -6.95 -1.80 -26.10
CA ALA A 204 -6.04 -0.97 -26.88
C ALA A 204 -5.44 -1.76 -28.06
N ALA A 205 -5.00 -3.00 -27.83
CA ALA A 205 -4.51 -3.88 -28.89
C ALA A 205 -5.62 -4.23 -29.91
N TRP A 206 -6.84 -4.44 -29.43
CA TRP A 206 -8.01 -4.70 -30.29
C TRP A 206 -8.31 -3.53 -31.23
N GLN A 207 -8.37 -2.28 -30.71
CA GLN A 207 -8.58 -1.11 -31.56
C GLN A 207 -7.48 -0.94 -32.62
N LEU A 208 -6.22 -1.25 -32.31
CA LEU A 208 -5.15 -1.22 -33.33
C LEU A 208 -5.32 -2.29 -34.41
N ALA A 209 -5.87 -3.44 -34.06
CA ALA A 209 -6.22 -4.47 -35.04
C ALA A 209 -7.41 -4.04 -35.90
N GLU A 210 -8.42 -3.35 -35.34
CA GLU A 210 -9.52 -2.74 -36.07
C GLU A 210 -9.03 -1.64 -37.02
N ASP A 211 -8.13 -0.77 -36.58
CA ASP A 211 -7.48 0.25 -37.41
C ASP A 211 -6.78 -0.35 -38.63
N SER A 212 -6.33 -1.61 -38.51
CA SER A 212 -5.65 -2.36 -39.55
C SER A 212 -6.56 -3.34 -40.31
N ASN A 213 -7.86 -3.39 -40.03
CA ASN A 213 -8.82 -4.38 -40.54
C ASN A 213 -8.38 -5.85 -40.32
N LYS A 214 -7.81 -6.14 -39.14
CA LYS A 214 -7.34 -7.48 -38.75
C LYS A 214 -7.99 -8.02 -37.48
N ALA A 215 -8.90 -7.28 -36.84
CA ALA A 215 -9.54 -7.70 -35.59
C ALA A 215 -10.24 -9.06 -35.71
N ASP A 216 -10.98 -9.30 -36.80
CA ASP A 216 -11.67 -10.57 -37.05
C ASP A 216 -10.71 -11.76 -37.34
N LYS A 217 -9.41 -11.48 -37.52
CA LYS A 217 -8.38 -12.50 -37.79
C LYS A 217 -7.54 -12.83 -36.56
N ILE A 218 -7.80 -12.19 -35.42
CA ILE A 218 -7.10 -12.48 -34.17
C ILE A 218 -7.43 -13.91 -33.76
N SER A 219 -6.42 -14.73 -33.52
CA SER A 219 -6.57 -16.06 -32.92
C SER A 219 -6.48 -15.99 -31.40
N HIS A 220 -5.49 -15.25 -30.86
CA HIS A 220 -5.30 -15.05 -29.43
C HIS A 220 -4.72 -13.67 -29.12
N ILE A 221 -5.03 -13.15 -27.95
CA ILE A 221 -4.31 -12.02 -27.35
C ILE A 221 -3.44 -12.55 -26.23
N LYS A 222 -2.15 -12.25 -26.29
CA LYS A 222 -1.16 -12.67 -25.30
C LYS A 222 -0.61 -11.47 -24.57
N LEU A 223 -0.54 -11.56 -23.25
CA LEU A 223 0.16 -10.61 -22.39
C LEU A 223 1.26 -11.34 -21.63
N GLN A 224 2.40 -10.69 -21.44
CA GLN A 224 3.53 -11.24 -20.71
C GLN A 224 4.16 -10.21 -19.77
N ASN A 225 4.74 -10.70 -18.68
CA ASN A 225 5.47 -9.90 -17.70
C ASN A 225 4.63 -8.70 -17.18
N VAL A 226 3.35 -8.94 -16.93
CA VAL A 226 2.45 -7.92 -16.38
C VAL A 226 2.86 -7.67 -14.94
N ARG A 227 3.12 -6.41 -14.58
CA ARG A 227 3.48 -6.00 -13.22
C ARG A 227 2.57 -4.90 -12.74
N PHE A 228 2.01 -5.10 -11.55
CA PHE A 228 1.21 -4.12 -10.82
C PHE A 228 2.15 -3.38 -9.86
N ILE A 229 2.38 -2.10 -10.13
CA ILE A 229 3.42 -1.30 -9.46
C ILE A 229 2.82 -0.54 -8.27
N LYS A 230 1.62 0.01 -8.45
CA LYS A 230 0.95 0.83 -7.45
C LYS A 230 -0.56 0.66 -7.55
N ALA A 231 -1.24 0.49 -6.42
CA ALA A 231 -2.69 0.49 -6.37
C ALA A 231 -3.25 1.87 -6.77
N LEU A 232 -4.29 1.89 -7.60
CA LEU A 232 -5.03 3.10 -7.96
C LEU A 232 -6.30 3.15 -7.14
N VAL A 233 -6.38 4.13 -6.22
CA VAL A 233 -7.61 4.40 -5.47
C VAL A 233 -8.59 5.14 -6.38
N ILE A 234 -9.80 4.62 -6.51
CA ILE A 234 -10.90 5.27 -7.20
C ILE A 234 -11.57 6.24 -6.22
N PRO A 235 -11.66 7.54 -6.57
CA PRO A 235 -12.27 8.52 -5.69
C PRO A 235 -13.78 8.33 -5.58
N ASP A 236 -14.34 8.80 -4.47
CA ASP A 236 -15.80 8.89 -4.29
C ASP A 236 -16.41 9.97 -5.18
N SER A 237 -17.70 9.82 -5.50
CA SER A 237 -18.45 10.86 -6.22
C SER A 237 -18.43 12.20 -5.44
N PRO A 238 -18.24 13.35 -6.10
CA PRO A 238 -18.22 13.57 -7.56
C PRO A 238 -16.83 13.57 -8.19
N ASP A 239 -15.80 13.18 -7.44
CA ASP A 239 -14.42 13.27 -7.91
C ASP A 239 -14.09 12.21 -8.97
N THR A 240 -13.04 12.47 -9.75
CA THR A 240 -12.65 11.64 -10.88
C THR A 240 -11.14 11.48 -10.94
N VAL A 241 -10.66 10.42 -11.56
CA VAL A 241 -9.23 10.20 -11.79
C VAL A 241 -8.93 10.02 -13.28
N GLU A 242 -7.94 10.75 -13.78
CA GLU A 242 -7.47 10.60 -15.15
C GLU A 242 -6.45 9.46 -15.24
N VAL A 243 -6.66 8.56 -16.18
CA VAL A 243 -5.80 7.43 -16.50
C VAL A 243 -5.41 7.49 -17.97
N GLN A 244 -4.15 7.21 -18.27
CA GLN A 244 -3.66 7.06 -19.63
C GLN A 244 -3.00 5.70 -19.81
N ILE A 245 -3.29 5.07 -20.95
CA ILE A 245 -2.59 3.88 -21.40
C ILE A 245 -1.85 4.20 -22.70
N ILE A 246 -0.58 3.82 -22.76
CA ILE A 246 0.30 4.01 -23.91
C ILE A 246 0.78 2.65 -24.40
N LEU A 247 0.69 2.40 -25.71
CA LEU A 247 1.24 1.19 -26.33
C LEU A 247 2.52 1.51 -27.11
N ARG A 248 3.67 1.34 -26.47
CA ARG A 248 4.98 1.58 -27.08
C ARG A 248 5.43 0.41 -27.96
N ARG A 249 6.26 0.68 -28.95
CA ARG A 249 6.95 -0.38 -29.70
C ARG A 249 7.84 -1.21 -28.77
N GLY A 250 7.59 -2.51 -28.70
CA GLY A 250 8.41 -3.48 -27.98
C GLY A 250 9.28 -4.31 -28.95
N PRO A 251 9.93 -5.37 -28.44
CA PRO A 251 10.73 -6.28 -29.26
C PRO A 251 9.85 -7.13 -30.20
N SER A 252 10.25 -7.26 -31.47
CA SER A 252 9.54 -8.07 -32.47
C SER A 252 8.06 -7.65 -32.66
N SER A 253 7.11 -8.58 -32.55
CA SER A 253 5.66 -8.35 -32.62
C SER A 253 5.03 -7.86 -31.32
N TRP A 254 5.80 -7.74 -30.23
CA TRP A 254 5.29 -7.30 -28.94
C TRP A 254 5.24 -5.78 -28.84
N ARG A 255 4.24 -5.28 -28.13
CA ARG A 255 4.15 -3.89 -27.69
C ARG A 255 4.23 -3.83 -26.18
N GLU A 256 4.91 -2.82 -25.67
CA GLU A 256 4.87 -2.54 -24.24
C GLU A 256 3.65 -1.68 -23.94
N PHE A 257 2.80 -2.11 -23.02
CA PHE A 257 1.76 -1.26 -22.47
C PHE A 257 2.19 -0.67 -21.14
N VAL A 258 1.89 0.62 -20.94
CA VAL A 258 2.11 1.32 -19.67
C VAL A 258 0.83 2.06 -19.32
N VAL A 259 0.31 1.83 -18.12
CA VAL A 259 -0.84 2.54 -17.56
C VAL A 259 -0.36 3.46 -16.45
N ALA A 260 -0.62 4.75 -16.63
CA ALA A 260 -0.32 5.80 -15.66
C ALA A 260 -1.59 6.55 -15.28
N ALA A 261 -1.65 7.07 -14.05
CA ALA A 261 -2.75 7.87 -13.57
C ALA A 261 -2.25 9.20 -13.00
N LEU A 262 -3.08 10.23 -13.10
CA LEU A 262 -2.81 11.56 -12.58
C LEU A 262 -3.34 11.67 -11.15
N SER A 263 -2.46 11.99 -10.20
CA SER A 263 -2.84 12.24 -8.81
C SER A 263 -3.57 13.57 -8.65
N ALA A 264 -4.24 13.78 -7.51
CA ALA A 264 -4.91 15.04 -7.20
C ALA A 264 -3.93 16.24 -7.18
N GLU A 265 -2.65 16.00 -6.88
CA GLU A 265 -1.56 16.98 -6.90
C GLU A 265 -1.00 17.24 -8.31
N GLY A 266 -1.58 16.64 -9.34
CA GLY A 266 -1.17 16.81 -10.73
C GLY A 266 0.10 16.06 -11.11
N GLN A 267 0.49 15.02 -10.37
CA GLN A 267 1.65 14.18 -10.67
C GLN A 267 1.23 12.87 -11.34
N TRP A 268 1.94 12.47 -12.39
CA TRP A 268 1.73 11.18 -13.03
C TRP A 268 2.48 10.09 -12.27
N SER A 269 1.81 9.00 -11.92
CA SER A 269 2.44 7.76 -11.45
C SER A 269 2.09 6.58 -12.33
N GLU A 270 3.06 5.69 -12.51
CA GLU A 270 2.86 4.41 -13.19
C GLU A 270 2.19 3.41 -12.26
N HIS A 271 1.17 2.70 -12.76
CA HIS A 271 0.38 1.74 -11.98
C HIS A 271 0.51 0.31 -12.49
N CYS A 272 0.60 0.13 -13.80
CA CYS A 272 0.74 -1.19 -14.41
C CYS A 272 1.54 -1.10 -15.71
N ARG A 273 2.37 -2.12 -15.97
CA ARG A 273 3.06 -2.28 -17.25
C ARG A 273 3.16 -3.74 -17.64
N GLY A 274 3.37 -4.00 -18.92
CA GLY A 274 3.65 -5.35 -19.42
C GLY A 274 3.83 -5.35 -20.92
N LEU A 275 3.94 -6.54 -21.50
CA LEU A 275 3.98 -6.75 -22.94
C LEU A 275 2.64 -7.29 -23.41
N ILE A 276 2.20 -6.89 -24.60
CA ILE A 276 1.00 -7.39 -25.27
C ILE A 276 1.25 -7.62 -26.75
N THR A 277 0.67 -8.68 -27.29
CA THR A 277 0.61 -8.94 -28.74
C THR A 277 -0.70 -9.59 -29.13
N ALA A 278 -1.12 -9.36 -30.38
CA ALA A 278 -2.25 -10.04 -30.99
C ALA A 278 -1.71 -10.99 -32.05
N GLU A 279 -1.95 -12.28 -31.87
CA GLU A 279 -1.63 -13.29 -32.86
C GLU A 279 -2.77 -13.42 -33.86
N TYR A 280 -2.43 -13.61 -35.12
CA TYR A 280 -3.40 -13.75 -36.20
C TYR A 280 -3.30 -15.17 -36.74
N GLY A 281 -4.44 -15.78 -37.03
CA GLY A 281 -4.46 -17.14 -37.59
C GLY A 281 -3.66 -17.20 -38.90
N SER A 282 -2.55 -17.93 -38.91
CA SER A 282 -1.87 -18.37 -40.12
C SER A 282 -2.45 -19.70 -40.58
N GLN A 283 -2.60 -19.92 -41.90
CA GLN A 283 -2.70 -21.28 -42.44
C GLN A 283 -1.39 -22.00 -42.08
N GLU A 284 -1.46 -23.02 -41.24
CA GLU A 284 -0.31 -23.77 -40.76
C GLU A 284 0.41 -24.52 -41.90
N ASN A 285 1.74 -24.58 -41.82
CA ASN A 285 2.55 -25.56 -42.54
C ASN A 285 2.43 -26.90 -41.80
N GLU A 286 1.69 -27.84 -42.38
CA GLU A 286 1.16 -29.10 -41.82
C GLU A 286 2.17 -30.16 -41.27
N VAL A 287 3.47 -29.90 -41.09
CA VAL A 287 4.44 -31.02 -40.97
C VAL A 287 5.26 -31.10 -39.67
N GLU A 288 5.37 -30.06 -38.84
CA GLU A 288 6.22 -30.11 -37.62
C GLU A 288 5.55 -29.75 -36.27
N GLY A 289 4.37 -29.10 -36.25
CA GLY A 289 3.75 -28.61 -35.01
C GLY A 289 2.80 -29.57 -34.27
N THR A 290 2.26 -30.59 -34.94
CA THR A 290 1.10 -31.35 -34.44
C THR A 290 1.41 -32.23 -33.23
N ARG A 291 2.61 -32.83 -33.16
CA ARG A 291 2.96 -33.74 -32.05
C ARG A 291 3.16 -33.05 -30.71
N GLU A 292 3.76 -31.85 -30.70
CA GLU A 292 3.98 -31.11 -29.45
C GLU A 292 2.68 -30.52 -28.92
N GLU A 293 1.83 -30.04 -29.83
CA GLU A 293 0.52 -29.48 -29.52
C GLU A 293 -0.47 -30.55 -29.04
N ASP A 294 -0.46 -31.75 -29.65
CA ASP A 294 -1.22 -32.91 -29.17
C ASP A 294 -0.81 -33.33 -27.75
N ILE A 295 0.51 -33.37 -27.47
CA ILE A 295 1.01 -33.70 -26.12
C ILE A 295 0.61 -32.61 -25.12
N ALA A 296 0.73 -31.33 -25.48
CA ALA A 296 0.33 -30.22 -24.62
C ALA A 296 -1.18 -30.22 -24.34
N SER A 297 -1.99 -30.54 -25.35
CA SER A 297 -3.44 -30.74 -25.22
C SER A 297 -3.76 -31.89 -24.26
N ASP A 298 -3.09 -33.05 -24.40
CA ASP A 298 -3.28 -34.19 -23.51
C ASP A 298 -2.90 -33.91 -22.05
N ILE A 299 -1.80 -33.18 -21.83
CA ILE A 299 -1.38 -32.78 -20.49
C ILE A 299 -2.42 -31.83 -19.86
N ARG A 300 -2.94 -30.86 -20.64
CA ARG A 300 -4.01 -29.96 -20.17
C ARG A 300 -5.27 -30.73 -19.81
N ALA A 301 -5.73 -31.61 -20.69
CA ALA A 301 -6.94 -32.42 -20.48
C ALA A 301 -6.84 -33.28 -19.21
N LYS A 302 -5.70 -33.96 -19.03
CA LYS A 302 -5.42 -34.76 -17.82
C LYS A 302 -5.43 -33.91 -16.55
N ARG A 303 -4.83 -32.71 -16.58
CA ARG A 303 -4.81 -31.81 -15.43
C ARG A 303 -6.22 -31.36 -15.04
N VAL A 304 -7.04 -30.97 -16.01
CA VAL A 304 -8.44 -30.59 -15.76
C VAL A 304 -9.22 -31.76 -15.15
N GLN A 305 -9.06 -32.96 -15.71
CA GLN A 305 -9.73 -34.16 -15.19
C GLN A 305 -9.26 -34.50 -13.77
N ASN A 306 -7.95 -34.48 -13.52
CA ASN A 306 -7.40 -34.72 -12.18
C ASN A 306 -7.93 -33.72 -11.14
N ALA A 307 -8.00 -32.43 -11.49
CA ALA A 307 -8.56 -31.41 -10.62
C ALA A 307 -10.04 -31.66 -10.30
N ARG A 308 -10.84 -32.08 -11.29
CA ARG A 308 -12.24 -32.47 -11.07
C ARG A 308 -12.37 -33.67 -10.12
N ASP A 309 -11.46 -34.63 -10.23
CA ASP A 309 -11.48 -35.86 -9.41
C ASP A 309 -10.93 -35.63 -7.98
N SER A 310 -9.98 -34.70 -7.83
CA SER A 310 -9.28 -34.39 -6.57
C SER A 310 -10.03 -33.36 -5.71
N CYS A 311 -10.70 -32.38 -6.32
CA CYS A 311 -11.37 -31.30 -5.62
C CYS A 311 -12.74 -31.73 -5.09
N LYS A 312 -12.80 -32.13 -3.82
CA LYS A 312 -14.02 -32.69 -3.18
C LYS A 312 -14.59 -31.82 -2.07
N THR A 313 -13.82 -30.86 -1.56
CA THR A 313 -14.27 -30.00 -0.46
C THR A 313 -15.02 -28.83 -1.03
N GLU A 314 -16.36 -28.88 -0.97
CA GLU A 314 -17.21 -27.79 -1.42
C GLU A 314 -17.13 -26.60 -0.44
N VAL A 315 -17.04 -25.40 -0.99
CA VAL A 315 -17.11 -24.14 -0.25
C VAL A 315 -18.29 -23.33 -0.75
N ASP A 316 -19.15 -22.96 0.18
CA ASP A 316 -20.33 -22.15 -0.08
C ASP A 316 -19.99 -20.71 -0.53
N HIS A 317 -20.83 -20.14 -1.40
CA HIS A 317 -20.67 -18.80 -1.97
C HIS A 317 -20.51 -17.71 -0.90
N ASP A 318 -21.45 -17.65 0.04
CA ASP A 318 -21.47 -16.62 1.08
C ASP A 318 -20.24 -16.77 1.98
N SER A 319 -19.84 -18.01 2.23
CA SER A 319 -18.64 -18.34 3.00
C SER A 319 -17.34 -17.87 2.32
N ILE A 320 -17.25 -17.98 0.98
CA ILE A 320 -16.09 -17.48 0.21
C ILE A 320 -15.94 -15.98 0.44
N TYR A 321 -16.96 -15.20 0.09
CA TYR A 321 -16.86 -13.74 0.09
C TYR A 321 -16.86 -13.15 1.51
N SER A 322 -17.51 -13.81 2.48
CA SER A 322 -17.41 -13.44 3.90
C SER A 322 -15.98 -13.62 4.43
N ASN A 323 -15.30 -14.71 4.06
CA ASN A 323 -13.92 -14.96 4.49
C ASN A 323 -12.93 -14.01 3.81
N LEU A 324 -13.10 -13.74 2.51
CA LEU A 324 -12.31 -12.73 1.81
C LEU A 324 -12.51 -11.34 2.45
N GLY A 325 -13.75 -10.99 2.79
CA GLY A 325 -14.08 -9.73 3.46
C GLY A 325 -13.45 -9.59 4.84
N ARG A 326 -13.43 -10.66 5.65
CA ARG A 326 -12.73 -10.69 6.96
C ARG A 326 -11.22 -10.47 6.83
N ASN A 327 -10.65 -10.94 5.73
CA ASN A 327 -9.24 -10.74 5.40
C ASN A 327 -8.96 -9.37 4.77
N GLY A 328 -9.99 -8.55 4.51
CA GLY A 328 -9.90 -7.18 4.00
C GLY A 328 -10.13 -7.03 2.48
N ASN A 329 -10.39 -8.13 1.76
CA ASN A 329 -10.87 -8.13 0.38
C ASN A 329 -12.40 -8.15 0.34
N VAL A 330 -13.04 -6.98 0.31
CA VAL A 330 -14.49 -6.83 0.27
C VAL A 330 -14.97 -6.64 -1.17
N TYR A 331 -15.62 -7.67 -1.71
CA TYR A 331 -16.19 -7.64 -3.05
C TYR A 331 -17.70 -7.46 -3.01
N GLY A 332 -18.20 -6.50 -3.79
CA GLY A 332 -19.62 -6.25 -4.00
C GLY A 332 -20.24 -7.13 -5.09
N PRO A 333 -21.54 -6.96 -5.38
CA PRO A 333 -22.30 -7.83 -6.28
C PRO A 333 -21.69 -8.00 -7.68
N THR A 334 -21.03 -6.97 -8.23
CA THR A 334 -20.43 -7.09 -9.57
C THR A 334 -19.11 -7.86 -9.60
N PHE A 335 -18.51 -8.17 -8.45
CA PHE A 335 -17.29 -8.96 -8.29
C PHE A 335 -17.50 -10.27 -7.51
N ALA A 336 -18.71 -10.50 -6.97
CA ALA A 336 -19.04 -11.67 -6.17
C ALA A 336 -19.84 -12.71 -6.97
N ASP A 337 -19.20 -13.38 -7.93
CA ASP A 337 -19.88 -14.25 -8.91
C ASP A 337 -19.25 -15.66 -9.07
N ILE A 338 -18.52 -16.15 -8.05
CA ILE A 338 -18.19 -17.59 -7.93
C ILE A 338 -19.47 -18.34 -7.51
N VAL A 339 -20.04 -19.14 -8.41
CA VAL A 339 -21.29 -19.89 -8.16
C VAL A 339 -21.05 -21.14 -7.33
N HIS A 340 -20.00 -21.91 -7.67
CA HIS A 340 -19.60 -23.13 -6.97
C HIS A 340 -18.08 -23.20 -6.89
N LEU A 341 -17.54 -23.69 -5.78
CA LEU A 341 -16.11 -23.88 -5.59
C LEU A 341 -15.85 -25.21 -4.88
N ASN A 342 -15.03 -26.05 -5.49
CA ASN A 342 -14.49 -27.24 -4.86
C ASN A 342 -12.97 -27.10 -4.71
N LEU A 343 -12.48 -27.38 -3.50
CA LEU A 343 -11.05 -27.36 -3.16
C LEU A 343 -10.50 -28.79 -3.05
N GLY A 344 -9.29 -28.98 -3.56
CA GLY A 344 -8.40 -30.10 -3.25
C GLY A 344 -7.18 -29.60 -2.46
N ASP A 345 -6.13 -30.40 -2.36
CA ASP A 345 -4.91 -30.00 -1.65
C ASP A 345 -4.24 -28.81 -2.36
N HIS A 346 -3.86 -28.96 -3.64
CA HIS A 346 -3.15 -27.91 -4.39
C HIS A 346 -3.89 -27.47 -5.65
N GLU A 347 -5.18 -27.79 -5.74
CA GLU A 347 -6.01 -27.52 -6.90
C GLU A 347 -7.38 -27.01 -6.46
N ALA A 348 -8.04 -26.25 -7.32
CA ALA A 348 -9.42 -25.84 -7.15
C ALA A 348 -10.17 -25.88 -8.48
N VAL A 349 -11.45 -26.25 -8.43
CA VAL A 349 -12.36 -26.18 -9.57
C VAL A 349 -13.55 -25.33 -9.17
N ALA A 350 -13.83 -24.29 -9.96
CA ALA A 350 -14.94 -23.39 -9.71
C ALA A 350 -15.82 -23.20 -10.94
N THR A 351 -17.07 -22.86 -10.70
CA THR A 351 -17.97 -22.31 -11.73
C THR A 351 -18.13 -20.83 -11.46
N VAL A 352 -17.75 -19.99 -12.43
CA VAL A 352 -17.85 -18.53 -12.37
C VAL A 352 -18.90 -18.06 -13.36
N ARG A 353 -19.76 -17.14 -12.95
CA ARG A 353 -20.75 -16.53 -13.82
C ARG A 353 -20.24 -15.20 -14.38
N VAL A 354 -20.59 -14.89 -15.62
CA VAL A 354 -20.35 -13.58 -16.21
C VAL A 354 -21.38 -12.58 -15.62
N PRO A 355 -20.97 -11.56 -14.84
CA PRO A 355 -21.87 -10.58 -14.24
C PRO A 355 -22.61 -9.74 -15.28
N ASP A 356 -23.84 -9.31 -14.97
CA ASP A 356 -24.62 -8.39 -15.80
C ASP A 356 -24.23 -6.92 -15.55
N ILE A 357 -23.00 -6.56 -15.89
CA ILE A 357 -22.48 -5.19 -15.67
C ILE A 357 -23.29 -4.14 -16.43
N GLN A 358 -23.80 -4.48 -17.63
CA GLN A 358 -24.55 -3.55 -18.45
C GLN A 358 -25.79 -3.03 -17.71
N SER A 359 -26.48 -3.87 -16.93
CA SER A 359 -27.64 -3.45 -16.13
C SER A 359 -27.32 -2.39 -15.05
N HIS A 360 -26.08 -2.35 -14.57
CA HIS A 360 -25.60 -1.39 -13.56
C HIS A 360 -25.04 -0.09 -14.17
N MET A 361 -24.78 -0.06 -15.48
CA MET A 361 -24.21 1.11 -16.15
C MET A 361 -25.28 2.19 -16.41
N PRO A 362 -24.91 3.49 -16.40
CA PRO A 362 -25.82 4.56 -16.77
C PRO A 362 -26.47 4.34 -18.15
N GLY A 363 -27.80 4.41 -18.21
CA GLY A 363 -28.55 4.16 -19.45
C GLY A 363 -28.54 2.70 -19.92
N GLN A 364 -28.11 1.76 -19.06
CA GLN A 364 -28.03 0.32 -19.35
C GLN A 364 -27.23 0.02 -20.62
N PHE A 365 -26.16 0.77 -20.83
CA PHE A 365 -25.33 0.68 -22.02
C PHE A 365 -23.86 0.51 -21.65
N MET A 366 -23.18 -0.36 -22.39
CA MET A 366 -21.75 -0.64 -22.27
C MET A 366 -21.22 -0.97 -23.67
N GLN A 367 -20.03 -0.50 -24.01
CA GLN A 367 -19.33 -0.88 -25.24
C GLN A 367 -18.96 -2.37 -25.22
N ARG A 368 -18.65 -2.92 -26.39
CA ARG A 368 -18.23 -4.32 -26.50
C ARG A 368 -16.88 -4.53 -25.82
N HIS A 369 -16.84 -5.48 -24.88
CA HIS A 369 -15.62 -5.95 -24.23
C HIS A 369 -15.31 -7.37 -24.69
N LEU A 370 -14.03 -7.68 -24.92
CA LEU A 370 -13.61 -9.08 -25.10
C LEU A 370 -13.84 -9.87 -23.80
N ILE A 371 -13.37 -9.32 -22.68
CA ILE A 371 -13.66 -9.76 -21.33
C ILE A 371 -13.74 -8.52 -20.44
N HIS A 372 -14.75 -8.47 -19.56
CA HIS A 372 -14.90 -7.37 -18.61
C HIS A 372 -13.96 -7.58 -17.40
N PRO A 373 -13.40 -6.50 -16.80
CA PRO A 373 -12.52 -6.60 -15.63
C PRO A 373 -13.09 -7.42 -14.50
N THR A 374 -14.38 -7.26 -14.22
CA THR A 374 -15.06 -8.02 -13.15
C THR A 374 -14.99 -9.52 -13.41
N THR A 375 -15.32 -10.00 -14.61
CA THR A 375 -15.23 -11.41 -14.98
C THR A 375 -13.81 -11.93 -14.85
N LEU A 376 -12.82 -11.17 -15.34
CA LEU A 376 -11.41 -11.57 -15.24
C LEU A 376 -10.92 -11.61 -13.79
N ASP A 377 -11.41 -10.72 -12.93
CA ASP A 377 -11.08 -10.70 -11.51
C ASP A 377 -11.76 -11.84 -10.75
N VAL A 378 -13.03 -12.14 -11.01
CA VAL A 378 -13.71 -13.28 -10.39
C VAL A 378 -13.02 -14.61 -10.75
N ILE A 379 -12.46 -14.72 -11.97
CA ILE A 379 -11.61 -15.86 -12.36
C ILE A 379 -10.38 -15.98 -11.45
N THR A 380 -9.74 -14.86 -11.07
CA THR A 380 -8.57 -14.87 -10.17
C THR A 380 -8.96 -15.06 -8.70
N HIS A 381 -10.19 -14.69 -8.29
CA HIS A 381 -10.69 -14.93 -6.93
C HIS A 381 -10.67 -16.40 -6.54
N VAL A 382 -10.88 -17.31 -7.50
CA VAL A 382 -10.88 -18.78 -7.27
C VAL A 382 -9.61 -19.27 -6.60
N PHE A 383 -8.48 -18.60 -6.85
CA PHE A 383 -7.20 -18.90 -6.22
C PHE A 383 -7.12 -18.48 -4.74
N LEU A 384 -7.83 -17.43 -4.33
CA LEU A 384 -7.68 -16.83 -3.00
C LEU A 384 -8.10 -17.79 -1.86
N PRO A 385 -9.25 -18.50 -1.92
CA PRO A 385 -9.61 -19.49 -0.91
C PRO A 385 -8.60 -20.65 -0.83
N LEU A 386 -8.05 -21.08 -1.98
CA LEU A 386 -7.02 -22.13 -2.02
C LEU A 386 -5.71 -21.66 -1.36
N GLN A 387 -5.31 -20.40 -1.62
CA GLN A 387 -4.13 -19.80 -1.02
C GLN A 387 -4.27 -19.62 0.50
N ALA A 388 -5.46 -19.26 0.98
CA ALA A 388 -5.75 -19.07 2.40
C ALA A 388 -5.58 -20.35 3.25
N ILE A 389 -5.54 -21.54 2.63
CA ILE A 389 -5.21 -22.80 3.32
C ILE A 389 -3.74 -22.83 3.77
N TYR A 390 -2.84 -22.22 2.97
CA TYR A 390 -1.38 -22.34 3.13
C TYR A 390 -0.68 -21.06 3.61
N HIS A 391 -1.34 -19.91 3.49
CA HIS A 391 -0.75 -18.60 3.78
C HIS A 391 -1.50 -17.86 4.90
N LYS A 392 -0.86 -16.83 5.44
CA LYS A 392 -1.42 -16.00 6.54
C LYS A 392 -2.63 -15.19 6.06
N SER A 393 -3.56 -14.95 6.98
CA SER A 393 -4.69 -14.04 6.82
C SER A 393 -4.23 -12.60 6.56
N GLY A 394 -4.93 -11.89 5.68
CA GLY A 394 -4.71 -10.48 5.33
C GLY A 394 -5.15 -10.16 3.90
N SER A 395 -5.15 -8.88 3.52
CA SER A 395 -5.67 -8.44 2.23
C SER A 395 -4.74 -8.85 1.12
N VAL A 396 -5.24 -9.54 0.10
CA VAL A 396 -4.42 -10.06 -0.99
C VAL A 396 -4.54 -9.16 -2.22
N MET A 397 -3.42 -8.81 -2.83
CA MET A 397 -3.36 -8.05 -4.08
C MET A 397 -2.43 -8.72 -5.08
N PRO A 398 -2.76 -8.73 -6.39
CA PRO A 398 -1.86 -9.25 -7.42
C PRO A 398 -0.66 -8.31 -7.59
N THR A 399 0.55 -8.89 -7.69
CA THR A 399 1.80 -8.15 -7.93
C THR A 399 2.32 -8.36 -9.34
N SER A 400 2.20 -9.57 -9.86
CA SER A 400 2.64 -9.90 -11.21
C SER A 400 1.81 -11.01 -11.84
N ILE A 401 1.77 -11.02 -13.17
CA ILE A 401 1.28 -12.14 -13.95
C ILE A 401 2.32 -12.43 -15.04
N GLY A 402 2.88 -13.64 -15.01
CA GLY A 402 3.88 -14.07 -15.99
C GLY A 402 3.34 -14.08 -17.41
N GLU A 403 2.21 -14.75 -17.63
CA GLU A 403 1.55 -14.81 -18.93
C GLU A 403 0.02 -14.90 -18.81
N ILE A 404 -0.69 -14.21 -19.71
CA ILE A 404 -2.12 -14.34 -19.93
C ILE A 404 -2.36 -14.57 -21.41
N ILE A 405 -3.15 -15.59 -21.76
CA ILE A 405 -3.60 -15.86 -23.12
C ILE A 405 -5.13 -15.85 -23.09
N ILE A 406 -5.76 -15.03 -23.92
CA ILE A 406 -7.22 -14.94 -24.03
C ILE A 406 -7.63 -15.20 -25.48
N SER A 407 -8.59 -16.10 -25.63
CA SER A 407 -9.22 -16.39 -26.91
C SER A 407 -10.36 -15.39 -27.20
N PRO A 408 -10.51 -14.91 -28.45
CA PRO A 408 -11.64 -14.07 -28.86
C PRO A 408 -12.98 -14.80 -28.79
N THR A 409 -12.99 -16.12 -28.63
CA THR A 409 -14.19 -16.95 -28.51
C THR A 409 -14.75 -17.05 -27.08
N ILE A 410 -14.11 -16.40 -26.10
CA ILE A 410 -14.58 -16.41 -24.72
C ILE A 410 -16.06 -15.97 -24.61
N PRO A 411 -16.92 -16.73 -23.91
CA PRO A 411 -18.28 -16.30 -23.60
C PRO A 411 -18.27 -15.00 -22.79
N ASN A 412 -18.85 -13.93 -23.33
CA ASN A 412 -18.86 -12.60 -22.73
C ASN A 412 -20.26 -12.03 -22.48
N LYS A 413 -21.31 -12.84 -22.62
CA LYS A 413 -22.70 -12.46 -22.32
C LYS A 413 -23.02 -12.72 -20.85
N ALA A 414 -23.75 -11.80 -20.23
CA ALA A 414 -24.23 -11.93 -18.86
C ALA A 414 -24.96 -13.27 -18.64
N GLY A 415 -24.72 -13.89 -17.49
CA GLY A 415 -25.32 -15.17 -17.08
C GLY A 415 -24.68 -16.41 -17.72
N ARG A 416 -23.74 -16.28 -18.66
CA ARG A 416 -22.93 -17.43 -19.11
C ARG A 416 -22.03 -17.88 -17.97
N GLU A 417 -21.81 -19.19 -17.88
CA GLU A 417 -20.96 -19.78 -16.86
C GLU A 417 -19.66 -20.31 -17.48
N LEU A 418 -18.58 -20.16 -16.73
CA LEU A 418 -17.23 -20.58 -17.07
C LEU A 418 -16.75 -21.55 -16.01
N GLU A 419 -16.03 -22.59 -16.41
CA GLU A 419 -15.34 -23.47 -15.48
C GLU A 419 -13.90 -23.04 -15.34
N VAL A 420 -13.50 -22.74 -14.10
CA VAL A 420 -12.16 -22.26 -13.76
C VAL A 420 -11.43 -23.36 -13.02
N VAL A 421 -10.26 -23.75 -13.54
CA VAL A 421 -9.37 -24.73 -12.90
C VAL A 421 -8.10 -24.02 -12.48
N VAL A 422 -7.81 -24.06 -11.18
CA VAL A 422 -6.63 -23.45 -10.57
C VAL A 422 -5.72 -24.56 -10.04
N GLY A 423 -4.41 -24.40 -10.24
CA GLY A 423 -3.41 -25.16 -9.49
C GLY A 423 -2.41 -24.22 -8.84
N LEU A 424 -2.11 -24.49 -7.58
CA LEU A 424 -1.15 -23.78 -6.76
C LEU A 424 0.28 -24.18 -7.15
N LEU A 425 1.14 -23.19 -7.34
CA LEU A 425 2.58 -23.33 -7.53
C LEU A 425 3.29 -22.83 -6.27
N ALA A 426 4.58 -23.15 -6.13
CA ALA A 426 5.37 -22.72 -4.97
C ALA A 426 5.37 -21.20 -4.73
N THR A 427 5.23 -20.39 -5.79
CA THR A 427 5.27 -18.93 -5.72
C THR A 427 4.07 -18.24 -6.38
N GLY A 428 3.02 -18.96 -6.77
CA GLY A 428 1.89 -18.35 -7.47
C GLY A 428 0.82 -19.35 -7.92
N ALA A 429 0.04 -18.99 -8.93
CA ALA A 429 -1.02 -19.84 -9.46
C ALA A 429 -0.91 -20.05 -10.98
N LYS A 430 -1.45 -21.18 -11.45
CA LYS A 430 -1.75 -21.41 -12.86
C LYS A 430 -3.24 -21.69 -13.04
N ILE A 431 -3.91 -20.86 -13.81
CA ILE A 431 -5.36 -20.86 -14.04
C ILE A 431 -5.63 -21.25 -15.50
N ALA A 432 -6.61 -22.12 -15.71
CA ALA A 432 -7.18 -22.41 -17.02
C ALA A 432 -8.71 -22.26 -16.94
N VAL A 433 -9.29 -21.60 -17.94
CA VAL A 433 -10.74 -21.35 -18.01
C VAL A 433 -11.32 -22.01 -19.24
N LEU A 434 -12.39 -22.76 -19.05
CA LEU A 434 -13.14 -23.47 -20.07
C LEU A 434 -14.58 -22.93 -20.10
N GLU A 435 -15.24 -23.06 -21.24
CA GLU A 435 -16.69 -22.84 -21.29
C GLU A 435 -17.41 -23.95 -20.51
N LYS A 436 -18.38 -23.59 -19.67
CA LYS A 436 -19.12 -24.60 -18.89
C LYS A 436 -19.90 -25.53 -19.84
N GLY A 437 -19.74 -26.83 -19.66
CA GLY A 437 -20.34 -27.84 -20.54
C GLY A 437 -19.46 -28.29 -21.71
N GLN A 438 -18.24 -27.76 -21.83
CA GLN A 438 -17.23 -28.26 -22.77
C GLN A 438 -16.90 -29.73 -22.46
N THR A 439 -17.28 -30.64 -23.37
CA THR A 439 -17.02 -32.07 -23.24
C THR A 439 -15.62 -32.46 -23.74
N ASP A 440 -15.09 -31.71 -24.69
CA ASP A 440 -13.74 -31.92 -25.20
C ASP A 440 -12.72 -31.20 -24.32
N LEU A 441 -12.07 -31.96 -23.43
CA LEU A 441 -11.02 -31.45 -22.55
C LEU A 441 -9.71 -31.16 -23.27
N ARG A 442 -9.57 -31.61 -24.52
CA ARG A 442 -8.41 -31.30 -25.39
C ARG A 442 -8.53 -29.93 -26.04
N ALA A 443 -9.73 -29.35 -26.05
CA ALA A 443 -9.95 -28.01 -26.58
C ALA A 443 -9.15 -26.96 -25.81
N GLU A 444 -8.69 -25.94 -26.53
CA GLU A 444 -7.95 -24.83 -25.95
C GLU A 444 -8.79 -24.08 -24.89
N PRO A 445 -8.19 -23.70 -23.75
CA PRO A 445 -8.87 -22.89 -22.77
C PRO A 445 -9.12 -21.48 -23.33
N VAL A 446 -10.29 -20.92 -23.01
CA VAL A 446 -10.64 -19.55 -23.44
C VAL A 446 -9.82 -18.49 -22.70
N VAL A 447 -9.32 -18.82 -21.51
CA VAL A 447 -8.31 -18.05 -20.78
C VAL A 447 -7.28 -19.00 -20.18
N SER A 448 -6.00 -18.71 -20.37
CA SER A 448 -4.90 -19.34 -19.64
C SER A 448 -4.08 -18.27 -18.94
N MET A 449 -3.80 -18.46 -17.66
CA MET A 449 -2.97 -17.57 -16.87
C MET A 449 -1.91 -18.39 -16.14
N SER A 450 -0.65 -17.93 -16.17
CA SER A 450 0.44 -18.58 -15.48
C SER A 450 1.28 -17.59 -14.68
N ASN A 451 1.82 -18.07 -13.55
CA ASN A 451 2.59 -17.28 -12.60
C ASN A 451 1.82 -16.04 -12.15
N LEU A 452 0.56 -16.23 -11.72
CA LEU A 452 -0.15 -15.21 -10.97
C LEU A 452 0.46 -15.15 -9.57
N GLU A 453 1.15 -14.05 -9.27
CA GLU A 453 1.76 -13.79 -7.97
C GLU A 453 0.95 -12.74 -7.21
N THR A 454 0.84 -12.94 -5.90
CA THR A 454 0.10 -12.05 -5.02
C THR A 454 0.95 -11.73 -3.79
N VAL A 455 0.66 -10.60 -3.17
CA VAL A 455 1.22 -10.24 -1.87
C VAL A 455 0.09 -9.98 -0.88
N VAL A 456 0.32 -10.34 0.38
CA VAL A 456 -0.56 -9.96 1.49
C VAL A 456 -0.15 -8.55 1.93
N ILE A 457 -1.09 -7.61 1.80
CA ILE A 457 -1.00 -6.22 2.21
C ILE A 457 -1.83 -6.09 3.50
N GLY A 458 -1.24 -5.49 4.54
CA GLY A 458 -1.92 -5.30 5.83
C GLY A 458 -1.80 -6.49 6.78
N GLU A 459 -1.67 -6.18 8.07
CA GLU A 459 -2.02 -7.11 9.14
C GLU A 459 -3.55 -7.02 9.24
N GLY A 460 -4.27 -8.11 8.93
CA GLY A 460 -5.73 -8.15 9.09
C GLY A 460 -6.14 -7.59 10.45
N GLN A 461 -7.32 -6.97 10.56
CA GLN A 461 -7.83 -6.39 11.80
C GLN A 461 -7.46 -7.29 12.98
N LYS A 462 -6.50 -6.83 13.80
CA LYS A 462 -6.09 -7.53 15.01
C LYS A 462 -7.30 -7.57 15.93
N SER A 463 -8.13 -8.61 15.80
CA SER A 463 -8.88 -9.10 16.92
C SER A 463 -7.85 -9.41 18.00
N SER A 464 -8.09 -8.93 19.21
CA SER A 464 -7.18 -9.04 20.36
C SER A 464 -6.87 -10.48 20.80
N ASP A 465 -7.27 -11.48 20.01
CA ASP A 465 -7.14 -12.91 20.31
C ASP A 465 -6.07 -13.64 19.46
N GLU A 466 -5.35 -12.96 18.55
CA GLU A 466 -4.38 -13.59 17.63
C GLU A 466 -2.90 -13.23 17.88
N GLU A 467 -2.42 -13.37 19.12
CA GLU A 467 -0.98 -13.69 19.33
C GLU A 467 -0.65 -15.14 18.92
N ASN A 468 -1.66 -15.98 18.68
CA ASN A 468 -1.50 -17.32 18.14
C ASN A 468 -1.40 -17.30 16.61
N GLY A 469 -0.33 -16.70 16.07
CA GLY A 469 0.19 -17.20 14.80
C GLY A 469 0.36 -18.72 14.93
N ARG A 470 -0.24 -19.51 14.03
CA ARG A 470 0.00 -20.97 14.01
C ARG A 470 1.49 -21.20 13.77
N ASN A 471 2.27 -21.30 14.86
CA ASN A 471 3.65 -21.75 14.87
C ASN A 471 3.64 -23.26 14.55
N THR A 472 3.55 -23.57 13.27
CA THR A 472 3.60 -24.95 12.75
C THR A 472 5.02 -25.52 12.76
N VAL A 473 6.03 -24.69 13.02
CA VAL A 473 7.42 -25.13 13.22
C VAL A 473 7.65 -25.28 14.71
N LEU A 474 7.79 -26.53 15.15
CA LEU A 474 8.17 -26.88 16.51
C LEU A 474 9.67 -27.13 16.54
N HIS A 475 10.37 -26.44 17.43
CA HIS A 475 11.74 -26.76 17.81
C HIS A 475 11.72 -27.64 19.05
N VAL A 476 12.45 -28.76 19.04
CA VAL A 476 12.55 -29.65 20.21
C VAL A 476 13.85 -29.32 20.92
N ASP A 477 13.73 -28.60 22.03
CA ASP A 477 14.82 -28.36 22.96
C ASP A 477 14.79 -29.35 24.12
N TRP A 478 15.95 -29.88 24.47
CA TRP A 478 16.13 -30.74 25.64
C TRP A 478 16.67 -29.92 26.80
N GLU A 479 15.96 -29.93 27.91
CA GLU A 479 16.29 -29.18 29.11
C GLU A 479 16.55 -30.10 30.30
N THR A 480 17.25 -29.60 31.31
CA THR A 480 17.53 -30.38 32.53
C THR A 480 16.24 -30.56 33.34
N ASP A 481 15.92 -31.79 33.74
CA ASP A 481 14.78 -32.04 34.63
C ASP A 481 15.10 -31.50 36.04
N ALA A 482 14.19 -30.68 36.57
CA ALA A 482 14.31 -30.05 37.87
C ALA A 482 14.54 -31.02 39.04
N ASP A 483 14.06 -32.27 38.97
CA ASP A 483 14.27 -33.26 40.04
C ASP A 483 15.74 -33.74 40.11
N PHE A 484 16.48 -33.56 39.02
CA PHE A 484 17.89 -33.92 38.89
C PHE A 484 18.80 -32.68 38.87
N PHE A 485 18.25 -31.51 39.20
CA PHE A 485 19.02 -30.28 39.26
C PHE A 485 20.06 -30.35 40.38
N SER A 486 21.34 -30.43 40.01
CA SER A 486 22.46 -30.48 40.98
C SER A 486 23.12 -29.12 41.24
N GLY A 487 22.46 -28.02 40.84
CA GLY A 487 23.10 -26.71 40.68
C GLY A 487 23.99 -26.67 39.43
N PRO A 488 24.49 -25.48 39.03
CA PRO A 488 25.37 -25.38 37.88
C PRO A 488 26.65 -26.20 38.10
N SER A 489 27.14 -26.86 37.04
CA SER A 489 28.48 -27.44 36.94
C SER A 489 29.60 -26.41 37.22
N LEU A 490 29.23 -25.13 37.25
CA LEU A 490 30.02 -23.99 37.70
C LEU A 490 29.87 -23.79 39.21
N ARG A 491 30.39 -24.73 40.02
CA ARG A 491 31.02 -24.24 41.26
C ARG A 491 32.09 -23.25 40.80
N PRO A 492 32.15 -22.01 41.31
CA PRO A 492 33.29 -21.14 41.02
C PRO A 492 34.54 -21.91 41.47
N THR A 493 35.29 -22.45 40.52
CA THR A 493 36.59 -23.09 40.78
C THR A 493 37.65 -22.06 41.10
N THR A 494 37.33 -20.78 40.88
CA THR A 494 38.17 -19.63 41.16
C THR A 494 37.75 -19.01 42.49
N PRO A 495 38.64 -18.96 43.50
CA PRO A 495 38.44 -18.14 44.69
C PRO A 495 38.16 -16.69 44.29
N PRO A 496 37.39 -15.92 45.08
CA PRO A 496 37.27 -14.47 44.85
C PRO A 496 38.67 -13.87 44.73
N GLY A 497 38.86 -12.97 43.76
CA GLY A 497 40.14 -12.32 43.55
C GLY A 497 40.61 -11.62 44.82
N LYS A 498 41.93 -11.55 45.05
CA LYS A 498 42.52 -10.94 46.27
C LYS A 498 41.90 -9.58 46.61
N ALA A 499 41.60 -8.75 45.60
CA ALA A 499 40.97 -7.45 45.79
C ALA A 499 39.55 -7.51 46.39
N ALA A 500 38.73 -8.50 46.03
CA ALA A 500 37.38 -8.68 46.60
C ALA A 500 37.44 -9.19 48.05
N ILE A 501 38.39 -10.11 48.33
CA ILE A 501 38.66 -10.58 49.70
C ILE A 501 39.12 -9.40 50.57
N ASP A 502 40.11 -8.64 50.11
CA ASP A 502 40.64 -7.49 50.83
C ASP A 502 39.53 -6.45 51.08
N HIS A 503 38.66 -6.20 50.10
CA HIS A 503 37.50 -5.30 50.24
C HIS A 503 36.55 -5.74 51.37
N HIS A 504 36.12 -7.00 51.39
CA HIS A 504 35.23 -7.52 52.44
C HIS A 504 35.90 -7.56 53.82
N VAL A 505 37.20 -7.85 53.88
CA VAL A 505 37.98 -7.82 55.13
C VAL A 505 38.04 -6.41 55.70
N VAL A 506 38.24 -5.38 54.87
CA VAL A 506 38.26 -3.98 55.32
C VAL A 506 36.89 -3.54 55.82
N LEU A 507 35.80 -3.88 55.12
CA LEU A 507 34.44 -3.61 55.59
C LEU A 507 34.12 -4.30 56.92
N ALA A 508 34.51 -5.58 57.07
CA ALA A 508 34.32 -6.33 58.30
C ALA A 508 35.11 -5.73 59.46
N ARG A 509 36.36 -5.28 59.21
CA ARG A 509 37.18 -4.56 60.18
C ARG A 509 36.55 -3.22 60.58
N GLY A 510 36.00 -2.46 59.64
CA GLY A 510 35.28 -1.22 59.90
C GLY A 510 34.08 -1.43 60.83
N ALA A 511 33.25 -2.44 60.53
CA ALA A 511 32.12 -2.81 61.38
C ALA A 511 32.58 -3.22 62.79
N ALA A 512 33.61 -4.08 62.89
CA ALA A 512 34.16 -4.51 64.18
C ALA A 512 34.77 -3.35 64.99
N LEU A 513 35.41 -2.38 64.33
CA LEU A 513 35.93 -1.16 64.98
C LEU A 513 34.81 -0.28 65.52
N HIS A 514 33.74 -0.06 64.76
CA HIS A 514 32.56 0.67 65.23
C HIS A 514 31.87 -0.03 66.40
N ILE A 515 31.69 -1.36 66.32
CA ILE A 515 31.15 -2.17 67.42
C ILE A 515 32.02 -2.03 68.66
N ARG A 516 33.34 -2.23 68.55
CA ARG A 516 34.28 -2.12 69.67
C ARG A 516 34.30 -0.72 70.28
N SER A 517 34.23 0.32 69.45
CA SER A 517 34.13 1.71 69.89
C SER A 517 32.86 1.95 70.69
N CYS A 518 31.70 1.52 70.18
CA CYS A 518 30.43 1.63 70.88
C CYS A 518 30.45 0.89 72.22
N ILE A 519 30.88 -0.37 72.25
CA ILE A 519 30.89 -1.18 73.49
C ILE A 519 31.85 -0.58 74.55
N ASN A 520 33.00 -0.06 74.15
CA ASN A 520 33.97 0.51 75.10
C ASN A 520 33.60 1.91 75.60
N ASN A 521 32.89 2.69 74.79
CA ASN A 521 32.61 4.10 75.09
C ASN A 521 31.19 4.33 75.64
N ILE A 522 30.21 3.45 75.38
CA ILE A 522 28.83 3.64 75.84
C ILE A 522 28.71 3.78 77.37
N SER A 523 29.54 3.06 78.12
CA SER A 523 29.60 3.14 79.59
C SER A 523 30.53 4.24 80.12
N ARG A 524 31.37 4.83 79.25
CA ARG A 524 32.23 5.98 79.60
C ARG A 524 31.53 7.31 79.35
N ASP A 525 30.71 7.39 78.31
CA ASP A 525 29.96 8.58 77.92
C ASP A 525 28.68 8.76 78.75
N ASP A 526 28.23 7.70 79.45
CA ASP A 526 27.06 7.72 80.32
C ASP A 526 27.18 6.65 81.42
N GLU A 527 27.63 7.07 82.61
CA GLU A 527 27.78 6.18 83.77
C GLU A 527 26.44 5.61 84.27
N ALA A 528 25.30 6.18 83.86
CA ALA A 528 23.95 5.71 84.20
C ALA A 528 23.37 4.73 83.16
N PHE A 529 24.09 4.42 82.08
CA PHE A 529 23.64 3.46 81.08
C PHE A 529 23.58 2.04 81.65
N ASP A 530 22.36 1.53 81.82
CA ASP A 530 22.10 0.14 82.18
C ASP A 530 21.64 -0.67 80.95
N PRO A 531 22.44 -1.63 80.45
CA PRO A 531 22.05 -2.55 79.38
C PRO A 531 20.74 -3.31 79.63
N SER A 532 20.35 -3.49 80.89
CA SER A 532 19.13 -4.20 81.26
C SER A 532 17.85 -3.41 80.92
N SER A 533 17.97 -2.09 80.78
CA SER A 533 16.88 -1.18 80.44
C SER A 533 16.51 -1.16 78.94
N LEU A 534 17.35 -1.74 78.08
CA LEU A 534 17.08 -1.82 76.64
C LEU A 534 15.88 -2.75 76.36
N THR A 535 14.98 -2.30 75.49
CA THR A 535 13.80 -3.07 75.03
C THR A 535 13.81 -3.26 73.52
N GLY A 536 13.01 -4.23 73.04
CA GLY A 536 12.84 -4.50 71.61
C GLY A 536 14.15 -4.89 70.90
N TYR A 537 14.26 -4.51 69.62
CA TYR A 537 15.40 -4.87 68.76
C TYR A 537 16.76 -4.36 69.28
N ARG A 538 16.77 -3.20 69.96
CA ARG A 538 17.99 -2.58 70.51
C ARG A 538 18.67 -3.43 71.56
N LYS A 539 17.87 -4.11 72.41
CA LYS A 539 18.38 -5.09 73.39
C LYS A 539 19.12 -6.22 72.70
N HIS A 540 18.53 -6.75 71.64
CA HIS A 540 19.09 -7.90 70.92
C HIS A 540 20.31 -7.52 70.09
N LEU A 541 20.27 -6.37 69.41
CA LEU A 541 21.40 -5.78 68.71
C LEU A 541 22.58 -5.54 69.66
N PHE A 542 22.33 -4.90 70.81
CA PHE A 542 23.39 -4.62 71.79
C PHE A 542 24.00 -5.91 72.36
N LYS A 543 23.15 -6.88 72.72
CA LYS A 543 23.61 -8.21 73.17
C LYS A 543 24.47 -8.89 72.11
N TRP A 544 24.04 -8.91 70.85
CA TRP A 544 24.82 -9.47 69.75
C TRP A 544 26.16 -8.75 69.56
N MET A 545 26.19 -7.42 69.63
CA MET A 545 27.43 -6.65 69.53
C MET A 545 28.41 -7.00 70.66
N GLN A 546 27.92 -7.20 71.88
CA GLN A 546 28.74 -7.67 73.01
C GLN A 546 29.30 -9.07 72.75
N ASP A 547 28.42 -10.01 72.37
CA ASP A 547 28.79 -11.40 72.12
C ASP A 547 29.79 -11.52 70.94
N TYR A 548 29.57 -10.74 69.87
CA TYR A 548 30.49 -10.64 68.73
C TYR A 548 31.83 -10.02 69.14
N ASN A 549 31.85 -8.91 69.88
CA ASN A 549 33.08 -8.25 70.34
C ASN A 549 33.92 -9.17 71.25
N ALA A 550 33.28 -10.02 72.06
CA ALA A 550 33.96 -11.00 72.90
C ALA A 550 34.45 -12.26 72.15
N SER A 551 33.89 -12.53 70.97
CA SER A 551 34.16 -13.73 70.17
C SER A 551 35.60 -13.82 69.66
N GLN A 552 36.06 -15.05 69.38
CA GLN A 552 37.36 -15.29 68.75
C GLN A 552 37.43 -14.69 67.33
N ALA A 553 36.30 -14.66 66.61
CA ALA A 553 36.22 -14.09 65.26
C ALA A 553 36.56 -12.59 65.24
N SER A 554 35.96 -11.80 66.14
CA SER A 554 36.26 -10.36 66.26
C SER A 554 37.72 -10.12 66.67
N LYS A 555 38.22 -10.88 67.65
CA LYS A 555 39.61 -10.78 68.13
C LYS A 555 40.62 -11.09 67.02
N MET A 556 40.39 -12.12 66.22
CA MET A 556 41.25 -12.46 65.09
C MET A 556 41.18 -11.41 63.97
N LEU A 557 40.00 -10.86 63.69
CA LEU A 557 39.79 -9.86 62.65
C LEU A 557 40.54 -8.54 62.94
N LEU A 558 40.70 -8.21 64.22
CA LEU A 558 41.36 -6.99 64.69
C LEU A 558 42.76 -7.21 65.28
N ALA A 559 43.30 -8.44 65.24
CA ALA A 559 44.55 -8.81 65.92
C ALA A 559 45.77 -8.02 65.44
N ASP A 560 45.81 -7.68 64.15
CA ASP A 560 46.88 -6.98 63.44
C ASP A 560 46.55 -5.50 63.16
N VAL A 561 45.43 -4.99 63.67
CA VAL A 561 44.97 -3.61 63.41
C VAL A 561 45.54 -2.65 64.45
N SER A 562 46.54 -1.86 64.06
CA SER A 562 47.09 -0.76 64.89
C SER A 562 46.11 0.43 65.01
N MET A 563 46.36 1.36 65.93
CA MET A 563 45.55 2.60 66.02
C MET A 563 45.58 3.43 64.73
N ILE A 564 46.73 3.52 64.05
CA ILE A 564 46.88 4.25 62.79
C ILE A 564 46.06 3.55 61.70
N SER A 565 46.18 2.22 61.61
CA SER A 565 45.43 1.40 60.66
C SER A 565 43.91 1.48 60.92
N ALA A 566 43.47 1.61 62.17
CA ALA A 566 42.06 1.81 62.50
C ALA A 566 41.52 3.14 61.96
N ILE A 567 42.29 4.23 62.05
CA ILE A 567 41.91 5.54 61.49
C ILE A 567 41.84 5.47 59.95
N GLU A 568 42.81 4.82 59.31
CA GLU A 568 42.82 4.61 57.86
C GLU A 568 41.64 3.76 57.38
N ILE A 569 41.32 2.67 58.09
CA ILE A 569 40.16 1.83 57.77
C ILE A 569 38.87 2.65 57.89
N LEU A 570 38.65 3.36 59.00
CA LEU A 570 37.43 4.15 59.20
C LEU A 570 37.29 5.31 58.21
N SER A 571 38.38 6.01 57.88
CA SER A 571 38.37 7.12 56.92
C SER A 571 38.23 6.68 55.45
N SER A 572 38.54 5.42 55.15
CA SER A 572 38.38 4.84 53.81
C SER A 572 36.99 4.23 53.57
N LEU A 573 36.19 3.99 54.62
CA LEU A 573 34.85 3.39 54.52
C LEU A 573 33.94 4.04 53.45
N PRO A 574 33.80 5.39 53.35
CA PRO A 574 32.93 5.99 52.33
C PRO A 574 33.34 5.69 50.88
N LYS A 575 34.58 5.23 50.65
CA LYS A 575 35.10 4.86 49.32
C LYS A 575 34.91 3.38 49.01
N LEU A 576 34.41 2.58 49.95
CA LEU A 576 34.26 1.14 49.84
C LEU A 576 32.81 0.75 49.52
N GLY A 577 32.23 1.41 48.52
CA GLY A 577 30.87 1.15 48.08
C GLY A 577 29.80 1.56 49.09
N VAL A 578 28.58 1.10 48.86
CA VAL A 578 27.40 1.50 49.63
C VAL A 578 27.46 0.94 51.06
N GLU A 579 28.01 -0.26 51.24
CA GLU A 579 28.23 -0.86 52.56
C GLU A 579 29.16 0.00 53.41
N GLY A 580 30.26 0.48 52.83
CA GLY A 580 31.21 1.34 53.52
C GLY A 580 30.63 2.71 53.83
N ASP A 581 29.88 3.31 52.90
CA ASP A 581 29.16 4.56 53.11
C ASP A 581 28.13 4.44 54.25
N LEU A 582 27.35 3.36 54.28
CA LEU A 582 26.42 3.07 55.38
C LEU A 582 27.15 2.87 56.70
N LEU A 583 28.21 2.08 56.75
CA LEU A 583 29.01 1.90 57.97
C LEU A 583 29.56 3.23 58.49
N SER A 584 30.02 4.11 57.59
CA SER A 584 30.53 5.43 57.96
C SER A 584 29.44 6.37 58.49
N THR A 585 28.19 6.13 58.09
CA THR A 585 27.01 6.90 58.53
C THR A 585 26.45 6.39 59.86
N ILE A 586 26.28 5.06 60.00
CA ILE A 586 25.68 4.46 61.21
C ILE A 586 26.69 4.32 62.34
N GLY A 587 27.97 4.09 62.02
CA GLY A 587 29.02 3.79 62.98
C GLY A 587 29.25 4.88 64.04
N PRO A 588 29.37 6.17 63.67
CA PRO A 588 29.47 7.28 64.63
C PRO A 588 28.21 7.48 65.48
N ASN A 589 27.03 7.09 64.96
CA ASN A 589 25.74 7.27 65.63
C ASN A 589 25.29 6.04 66.44
N LEU A 590 26.11 5.00 66.49
CA LEU A 590 25.75 3.68 67.05
C LEU A 590 25.32 3.77 68.52
N ILE A 591 25.94 4.65 69.31
CA ILE A 591 25.57 4.87 70.72
C ILE A 591 24.15 5.44 70.83
N SER A 592 23.83 6.51 70.08
CA SER A 592 22.50 7.13 70.08
C SER A 592 21.42 6.18 69.52
N ILE A 593 21.75 5.33 68.55
CA ILE A 593 20.84 4.30 68.03
C ILE A 593 20.54 3.25 69.11
N VAL A 594 21.56 2.77 69.84
CA VAL A 594 21.40 1.78 70.92
C VAL A 594 20.57 2.36 72.08
N LYS A 595 20.84 3.61 72.47
CA LYS A 595 20.06 4.32 73.51
C LYS A 595 18.63 4.65 73.08
N GLY A 596 18.37 4.63 71.78
CA GLY A 596 17.06 4.95 71.22
C GLY A 596 16.78 6.42 71.03
N GLU A 597 17.81 7.26 71.08
CA GLU A 597 17.77 8.70 70.81
C GLU A 597 17.67 8.99 69.30
N MET A 598 18.03 8.01 68.46
CA MET A 598 18.00 8.11 66.99
C MET A 598 17.34 6.88 66.37
N ASP A 599 16.43 7.11 65.42
CA ASP A 599 15.89 6.06 64.56
C ASP A 599 16.87 5.78 63.40
N PRO A 600 17.38 4.55 63.25
CA PRO A 600 18.28 4.22 62.15
C PRO A 600 17.58 4.10 60.79
N LEU A 601 16.26 3.93 60.75
CA LEU A 601 15.54 3.61 59.51
C LEU A 601 15.66 4.69 58.42
N PRO A 602 15.54 6.00 58.71
CA PRO A 602 15.76 7.04 57.71
C PRO A 602 17.18 7.03 57.12
N LEU A 603 18.19 6.69 57.92
CA LEU A 603 19.60 6.62 57.47
C LEU A 603 19.85 5.45 56.52
N LEU A 604 19.17 4.32 56.75
CA LEU A 604 19.26 3.14 55.91
C LEU A 604 18.51 3.32 54.57
N LEU A 605 17.35 3.98 54.61
CA LEU A 605 16.49 4.18 53.44
C LEU A 605 16.89 5.37 52.56
N GLU A 606 17.71 6.30 53.08
CA GLU A 606 18.16 7.47 52.32
C GLU A 606 18.78 7.05 50.97
N LYS A 607 18.32 7.66 49.87
CA LYS A 607 18.79 7.39 48.49
C LYS A 607 18.70 5.90 48.07
N GLY A 608 17.84 5.11 48.71
CA GLY A 608 17.71 3.68 48.40
C GLY A 608 18.95 2.85 48.73
N ARG A 609 19.82 3.34 49.63
CA ARG A 609 21.09 2.68 50.00
C ARG A 609 20.89 1.24 50.50
N LEU A 610 19.84 0.99 51.29
CA LEU A 610 19.52 -0.36 51.75
C LEU A 610 19.26 -1.31 50.57
N GLY A 611 18.51 -0.88 49.56
CA GLY A 611 18.27 -1.66 48.33
C GLY A 611 19.55 -1.91 47.54
N GLN A 612 20.43 -0.91 47.43
CA GLN A 612 21.72 -1.06 46.74
C GLN A 612 22.68 -2.01 47.46
N VAL A 613 22.73 -1.99 48.80
CA VAL A 613 23.48 -3.00 49.57
C VAL A 613 22.90 -4.37 49.30
N GLN A 614 21.57 -4.51 49.31
CA GLN A 614 20.88 -5.77 49.05
C GLN A 614 21.22 -6.36 47.66
N GLU A 615 21.31 -5.54 46.61
CA GLU A 615 21.66 -5.98 45.24
C GLU A 615 23.15 -6.32 45.03
N ASN A 616 24.04 -5.70 45.81
CA ASN A 616 25.48 -5.81 45.62
C ASN A 616 26.16 -6.95 46.40
N ILE A 617 25.44 -7.65 47.29
CA ILE A 617 25.99 -8.80 48.01
C ILE A 617 26.34 -9.90 47.01
N GLU A 618 27.64 -10.20 46.86
CA GLU A 618 28.13 -11.20 45.91
C GLU A 618 27.49 -12.59 46.14
N THR A 619 27.37 -13.01 47.41
CA THR A 619 26.68 -14.25 47.78
C THR A 619 25.20 -14.22 47.42
N GLY A 620 24.54 -13.07 47.54
CA GLY A 620 23.16 -12.85 47.10
C GLY A 620 23.05 -13.04 45.59
N ARG A 621 23.84 -12.31 44.78
CA ARG A 621 23.79 -12.44 43.31
C ARG A 621 23.98 -13.89 42.83
N LYS A 622 24.89 -14.65 43.46
CA LYS A 622 25.10 -16.07 43.14
C LYS A 622 23.86 -16.93 43.49
N LEU A 623 23.22 -16.65 44.62
CA LEU A 623 21.98 -17.31 45.02
C LEU A 623 20.85 -17.02 44.01
N GLY A 624 20.73 -15.78 43.55
CA GLY A 624 19.78 -15.35 42.51
C GLY A 624 19.90 -16.15 41.21
N VAL A 625 21.13 -16.28 40.69
CA VAL A 625 21.41 -17.09 39.49
C VAL A 625 21.04 -18.56 39.70
N HIS A 626 21.36 -19.14 40.85
CA HIS A 626 21.05 -20.55 41.13
C HIS A 626 19.55 -20.81 41.21
N VAL A 627 18.79 -19.95 41.91
CA VAL A 627 17.35 -20.10 42.03
C VAL A 627 16.66 -19.89 40.69
N ASN A 628 17.12 -18.92 39.88
CA ASN A 628 16.61 -18.68 38.54
C ASN A 628 16.74 -19.93 37.64
N GLN A 629 17.91 -20.57 37.63
CA GLN A 629 18.15 -21.78 36.82
C GLN A 629 17.29 -22.97 37.24
N TYR A 630 17.16 -23.20 38.56
CA TYR A 630 16.27 -24.24 39.07
C TYR A 630 14.82 -23.98 38.67
N LEU A 631 14.32 -22.77 38.92
CA LEU A 631 12.93 -22.41 38.64
C LEU A 631 12.62 -22.40 37.14
N SER A 632 13.58 -22.02 36.31
CA SER A 632 13.52 -22.17 34.86
C SER A 632 13.31 -23.64 34.48
N SER A 633 14.12 -24.55 35.02
CA SER A 633 13.96 -26.00 34.77
C SER A 633 12.60 -26.52 35.27
N PHE A 634 12.18 -26.08 36.45
CA PHE A 634 10.89 -26.45 37.04
C PHE A 634 9.71 -25.95 36.21
N ALA A 635 9.82 -24.77 35.60
CA ALA A 635 8.80 -24.18 34.74
C ALA A 635 8.62 -24.86 33.40
N ILE A 636 9.66 -25.46 32.83
CA ILE A 636 9.51 -26.35 31.66
C ILE A 636 8.70 -27.59 32.04
N LYS A 637 9.00 -28.18 33.20
CA LYS A 637 8.34 -29.40 33.67
C LYS A 637 6.88 -29.19 34.09
N ARG A 638 6.54 -28.01 34.60
CA ARG A 638 5.21 -27.64 35.09
C ARG A 638 4.71 -26.33 34.43
N PRO A 639 4.16 -26.39 33.20
CA PRO A 639 3.55 -25.21 32.59
C PRO A 639 2.26 -24.81 33.33
N ARG A 640 1.92 -23.51 33.29
CA ARG A 640 0.73 -22.90 33.92
C ARG A 640 0.68 -23.02 35.45
N MET A 641 1.83 -22.85 36.10
CA MET A 641 1.95 -23.01 37.54
C MET A 641 1.49 -21.79 38.35
N LYS A 642 1.13 -22.00 39.62
CA LYS A 642 0.92 -20.95 40.63
C LYS A 642 2.10 -20.86 41.58
N ILE A 643 2.61 -19.65 41.77
CA ILE A 643 3.81 -19.38 42.55
C ILE A 643 3.43 -18.51 43.74
N LEU A 644 3.99 -18.81 44.91
CA LEU A 644 3.89 -18.00 46.12
C LEU A 644 5.29 -17.66 46.62
N GLU A 645 5.60 -16.38 46.76
CA GLU A 645 6.82 -15.93 47.44
C GLU A 645 6.45 -15.35 48.82
N ILE A 646 7.01 -15.94 49.87
CA ILE A 646 6.84 -15.54 51.27
C ILE A 646 8.08 -14.75 51.69
N GLY A 647 7.86 -13.53 52.19
CA GLY A 647 8.94 -12.66 52.65
C GLY A 647 9.49 -11.74 51.57
N SER A 648 8.69 -11.44 50.55
CA SER A 648 9.09 -10.65 49.37
C SER A 648 9.60 -9.26 49.74
N SER A 649 9.16 -8.64 50.85
CA SER A 649 9.67 -7.32 51.26
C SER A 649 11.14 -7.37 51.69
N THR A 650 11.60 -8.54 52.12
CA THR A 650 12.99 -8.82 52.51
C THR A 650 13.80 -9.55 51.43
N GLY A 651 13.13 -9.92 50.33
CA GLY A 651 13.63 -10.80 49.29
C GLY A 651 14.49 -10.09 48.25
N PHE A 652 15.77 -10.46 48.21
CA PHE A 652 16.80 -9.97 47.29
C PHE A 652 16.60 -10.43 45.83
N HIS A 653 15.76 -11.45 45.63
CA HIS A 653 15.73 -12.25 44.41
C HIS A 653 14.42 -12.22 43.64
N THR A 654 13.43 -11.41 44.05
CA THR A 654 12.14 -11.35 43.35
C THR A 654 12.31 -11.08 41.85
N GLY A 655 13.24 -10.20 41.47
CA GLY A 655 13.57 -9.96 40.06
C GLY A 655 14.19 -11.18 39.38
N ASP A 656 15.25 -11.76 39.97
CA ASP A 656 15.90 -12.98 39.46
C ASP A 656 14.91 -14.15 39.31
N ILE A 657 13.97 -14.26 40.25
CA ILE A 657 12.94 -15.29 40.27
C ILE A 657 11.91 -15.04 39.17
N LEU A 658 11.43 -13.81 38.99
CA LEU A 658 10.49 -13.44 37.93
C LEU A 658 11.09 -13.66 36.54
N GLU A 659 12.36 -13.32 36.34
CA GLU A 659 13.09 -13.56 35.09
C GLU A 659 13.08 -15.04 34.69
N ALA A 660 13.10 -15.97 35.66
CA ALA A 660 13.03 -17.41 35.39
C ALA A 660 11.74 -17.84 34.67
N PHE A 661 10.71 -16.99 34.73
CA PHE A 661 9.39 -17.23 34.16
C PHE A 661 9.06 -16.33 32.96
N GLU A 662 9.97 -15.45 32.54
CA GLU A 662 9.74 -14.59 31.37
C GLU A 662 9.53 -15.41 30.09
N GLY A 663 8.52 -15.01 29.31
CA GLY A 663 8.12 -15.73 28.09
C GLY A 663 7.47 -17.10 28.35
N ARG A 664 7.18 -17.45 29.61
CA ARG A 664 6.55 -18.71 29.99
C ARG A 664 5.10 -18.49 30.42
N ASN A 665 4.28 -19.50 30.17
CA ASN A 665 2.87 -19.48 30.55
C ASN A 665 2.74 -19.85 32.05
N ILE A 666 2.79 -18.87 32.95
CA ILE A 666 2.47 -19.03 34.39
C ILE A 666 1.01 -18.65 34.65
N GLN A 667 0.38 -19.23 35.67
CA GLN A 667 -1.01 -18.92 36.01
C GLN A 667 -1.14 -17.70 36.94
N SER A 668 -0.29 -17.62 37.96
CA SER A 668 -0.27 -16.48 38.89
C SER A 668 1.00 -16.50 39.74
N TYR A 669 1.47 -15.32 40.13
CA TYR A 669 2.56 -15.13 41.06
C TYR A 669 2.09 -14.26 42.22
N ASP A 670 1.98 -14.83 43.42
CA ASP A 670 1.59 -14.10 44.63
C ASP A 670 2.85 -13.70 45.43
N LEU A 671 3.15 -12.40 45.47
CA LEU A 671 4.14 -11.79 46.34
C LEU A 671 3.52 -11.53 47.71
N THR A 672 4.19 -11.99 48.78
CA THR A 672 3.63 -11.90 50.13
C THR A 672 4.63 -11.49 51.20
N ASP A 673 4.11 -10.77 52.18
CA ASP A 673 4.85 -10.38 53.38
C ASP A 673 3.88 -10.14 54.56
N ALA A 674 4.39 -10.10 55.79
CA ALA A 674 3.58 -9.81 56.98
C ALA A 674 2.99 -8.39 56.93
N SER A 675 3.68 -7.44 56.29
CA SER A 675 3.19 -6.07 56.08
C SER A 675 2.90 -5.80 54.60
N LEU A 676 1.61 -5.77 54.23
CA LEU A 676 1.17 -5.48 52.86
C LEU A 676 1.55 -4.07 52.42
N SER A 677 1.47 -3.08 53.31
CA SER A 677 1.82 -1.69 52.97
C SER A 677 3.31 -1.55 52.64
N LEU A 678 4.18 -2.21 53.41
CA LEU A 678 5.62 -2.23 53.15
C LEU A 678 5.93 -2.98 51.85
N LEU A 679 5.24 -4.09 51.59
CA LEU A 679 5.39 -4.85 50.36
C LEU A 679 5.03 -4.01 49.12
N GLN A 680 3.89 -3.32 49.16
CA GLN A 680 3.43 -2.46 48.05
C GLN A 680 4.38 -1.29 47.81
N GLU A 681 4.94 -0.70 48.87
CA GLU A 681 5.94 0.37 48.76
C GLU A 681 7.21 -0.14 48.06
N LEU A 682 7.78 -1.25 48.55
CA LEU A 682 9.08 -1.75 48.09
C LEU A 682 9.02 -2.49 46.75
N LYS A 683 7.87 -3.06 46.37
CA LYS A 683 7.71 -3.88 45.16
C LYS A 683 6.73 -3.29 44.15
N SER A 684 6.39 -2.01 44.29
CA SER A 684 5.56 -1.28 43.32
C SER A 684 6.01 -1.43 41.85
N PRO A 685 7.30 -1.53 41.48
CA PRO A 685 7.70 -1.73 40.09
C PRO A 685 7.20 -3.04 39.48
N PHE A 686 7.03 -4.09 40.30
CA PHE A 686 6.62 -5.42 39.83
C PHE A 686 5.11 -5.52 39.54
N SER A 687 4.32 -4.50 39.90
CA SER A 687 2.88 -4.43 39.61
C SER A 687 2.55 -4.34 38.11
N GLN A 688 3.54 -4.03 37.28
CA GLN A 688 3.38 -3.95 35.82
C GLN A 688 3.42 -5.31 35.12
N HIS A 689 3.89 -6.37 35.79
CA HIS A 689 3.92 -7.71 35.21
C HIS A 689 2.54 -8.38 35.32
N GLU A 690 2.06 -8.88 34.19
CA GLU A 690 0.78 -9.58 34.12
C GLU A 690 0.81 -10.85 34.98
N GLY A 691 -0.20 -11.05 35.83
CA GLY A 691 -0.32 -12.22 36.70
C GLY A 691 0.38 -12.12 38.06
N VAL A 692 1.02 -10.98 38.40
CA VAL A 692 1.62 -10.73 39.73
C VAL A 692 0.61 -10.09 40.68
N ASN A 693 0.42 -10.66 41.88
CA ASN A 693 -0.48 -10.14 42.92
C ASN A 693 0.26 -9.90 44.24
N PHE A 694 -0.21 -8.93 45.04
CA PHE A 694 0.31 -8.66 46.38
C PHE A 694 -0.68 -9.10 47.46
N LYS A 695 -0.24 -9.90 48.44
CA LYS A 695 -1.07 -10.36 49.56
C LYS A 695 -0.31 -10.30 50.89
N ALA A 696 -1.02 -10.14 52.00
CA ALA A 696 -0.43 -10.25 53.33
C ALA A 696 -0.30 -11.73 53.74
N LEU A 697 0.87 -12.15 54.21
CA LEU A 697 1.08 -13.48 54.78
C LEU A 697 2.19 -13.45 55.84
N ASP A 698 1.83 -13.77 57.08
CA ASP A 698 2.76 -14.04 58.17
C ASP A 698 3.06 -15.54 58.27
N ILE A 699 4.33 -15.91 58.06
CA ILE A 699 4.80 -17.31 58.10
C ILE A 699 4.63 -17.95 59.48
N ASN A 700 4.54 -17.15 60.54
CA ASN A 700 4.37 -17.61 61.92
C ASN A 700 2.94 -18.01 62.27
N GLN A 701 1.98 -17.69 61.41
CA GLN A 701 0.56 -17.95 61.60
C GLN A 701 0.06 -18.97 60.57
N ASP A 702 -1.06 -19.64 60.87
CA ASP A 702 -1.63 -20.62 59.93
C ASP A 702 -2.09 -19.91 58.65
N PRO A 703 -1.52 -20.24 57.47
CA PRO A 703 -1.86 -19.53 56.23
C PRO A 703 -3.32 -19.71 55.82
N LEU A 704 -3.97 -20.80 56.23
CA LEU A 704 -5.38 -21.05 55.93
C LEU A 704 -6.30 -20.05 56.67
N SER A 705 -5.93 -19.67 57.89
CA SER A 705 -6.63 -18.62 58.63
C SER A 705 -6.41 -17.22 58.06
N GLN A 706 -5.39 -17.05 57.21
CA GLN A 706 -5.03 -15.80 56.54
C GLN A 706 -5.66 -15.67 55.15
N GLY A 707 -6.55 -16.60 54.75
CA GLY A 707 -7.29 -16.54 53.49
C GLY A 707 -6.62 -17.25 52.30
N PHE A 708 -5.55 -18.00 52.53
CA PHE A 708 -4.94 -18.84 51.50
C PHE A 708 -5.61 -20.21 51.42
N SER A 709 -5.67 -20.78 50.22
CA SER A 709 -6.24 -22.11 50.01
C SER A 709 -5.18 -23.19 50.26
N PRO A 710 -5.56 -24.36 50.80
CA PRO A 710 -4.63 -25.48 50.93
C PRO A 710 -4.29 -26.05 49.55
N ASP A 711 -3.08 -26.61 49.42
CA ASP A 711 -2.58 -27.29 48.22
C ASP A 711 -2.86 -26.49 46.92
N SER A 712 -2.55 -25.19 46.92
CA SER A 712 -2.92 -24.27 45.83
C SER A 712 -1.75 -23.72 45.03
N TYR A 713 -0.50 -23.96 45.47
CA TYR A 713 0.70 -23.46 44.80
C TYR A 713 1.62 -24.60 44.38
N ASP A 714 2.14 -24.50 43.17
CA ASP A 714 3.11 -25.45 42.60
C ASP A 714 4.53 -25.17 43.09
N ALA A 715 4.83 -23.90 43.38
CA ALA A 715 6.09 -23.47 43.98
C ALA A 715 5.82 -22.50 45.14
N VAL A 716 6.36 -22.81 46.32
CA VAL A 716 6.38 -21.91 47.48
C VAL A 716 7.82 -21.53 47.76
N ILE A 717 8.14 -20.25 47.61
CA ILE A 717 9.47 -19.69 47.78
C ILE A 717 9.49 -18.95 49.11
N VAL A 718 10.31 -19.40 50.06
CA VAL A 718 10.49 -18.73 51.34
C VAL A 718 11.78 -17.92 51.27
N ASN A 719 11.64 -16.61 51.06
CA ASN A 719 12.75 -15.73 50.74
C ASN A 719 13.32 -15.02 51.98
N ASN A 720 14.38 -15.58 52.56
CA ASN A 720 15.15 -14.99 53.66
C ASN A 720 14.36 -14.62 54.95
N VAL A 721 13.15 -15.18 55.11
CA VAL A 721 12.28 -14.94 56.29
C VAL A 721 12.27 -16.08 57.31
N LEU A 722 12.95 -17.20 57.06
CA LEU A 722 13.06 -18.25 58.08
C LEU A 722 13.81 -17.80 59.34
N ARG A 723 14.68 -16.79 59.23
CA ARG A 723 15.42 -16.22 60.38
C ARG A 723 14.52 -15.50 61.39
N ILE A 724 13.33 -15.08 60.97
CA ILE A 724 12.33 -14.39 61.81
C ILE A 724 11.17 -15.31 62.20
N ALA A 725 11.25 -16.60 61.86
CA ALA A 725 10.26 -17.58 62.26
C ALA A 725 10.38 -17.90 63.76
N ASN A 726 9.24 -17.98 64.46
CA ASN A 726 9.13 -18.39 65.87
C ASN A 726 9.55 -19.86 66.04
N SER A 727 9.19 -20.69 65.07
CA SER A 727 9.55 -22.10 64.99
C SER A 727 9.76 -22.48 63.54
N LEU A 728 10.96 -22.99 63.23
CA LEU A 728 11.29 -23.47 61.90
C LEU A 728 10.35 -24.61 61.48
N ASP A 729 10.04 -25.51 62.41
CA ASP A 729 9.16 -26.65 62.15
C ASP A 729 7.74 -26.20 61.83
N GLU A 730 7.24 -25.15 62.48
CA GLU A 730 5.91 -24.60 62.21
C GLU A 730 5.88 -23.81 60.91
N ALA A 731 6.89 -22.99 60.64
CA ALA A 731 7.02 -22.25 59.38
C ALA A 731 7.04 -23.17 58.15
N VAL A 732 7.81 -24.25 58.21
CA VAL A 732 7.87 -25.26 57.13
C VAL A 732 6.55 -26.02 57.01
N LYS A 733 5.89 -26.35 58.13
CA LYS A 733 4.53 -26.96 58.11
C LYS A 733 3.51 -26.02 57.46
N ASN A 734 3.56 -24.73 57.77
CA ASN A 734 2.69 -23.73 57.18
C ASN A 734 2.93 -23.60 55.67
N ALA A 735 4.19 -23.48 55.22
CA ALA A 735 4.51 -23.48 53.80
C ALA A 735 4.04 -24.77 53.09
N ARG A 736 4.19 -25.94 53.75
CA ARG A 736 3.73 -27.22 53.20
C ARG A 736 2.21 -27.27 53.01
N LYS A 737 1.39 -26.65 53.87
CA LYS A 737 -0.08 -26.63 53.71
C LYS A 737 -0.52 -25.98 52.39
N LEU A 738 0.28 -25.07 51.85
CA LEU A 738 -0.01 -24.31 50.63
C LEU A 738 0.47 -25.00 49.36
N LEU A 739 1.46 -25.89 49.50
CA LEU A 739 2.13 -26.55 48.39
C LEU A 739 1.36 -27.78 47.91
N VAL A 740 1.09 -27.88 46.61
CA VAL A 740 0.49 -29.08 46.01
C VAL A 740 1.37 -30.32 46.20
N PRO A 741 0.80 -31.54 46.19
CA PRO A 741 1.59 -32.76 46.12
C PRO A 741 2.55 -32.77 44.92
N GLY A 742 3.85 -32.86 45.19
CA GLY A 742 4.90 -32.82 44.15
C GLY A 742 5.30 -31.41 43.70
N GLY A 743 4.84 -30.36 44.39
CA GLY A 743 5.33 -28.99 44.22
C GLY A 743 6.71 -28.78 44.85
N ALA A 744 7.34 -27.64 44.54
CA ALA A 744 8.65 -27.25 45.04
C ALA A 744 8.56 -26.28 46.23
N LEU A 745 9.18 -26.64 47.36
CA LEU A 745 9.45 -25.70 48.45
C LEU A 745 10.89 -25.18 48.31
N VAL A 746 11.05 -23.92 47.95
CA VAL A 746 12.35 -23.29 47.74
C VAL A 746 12.69 -22.43 48.95
N LEU A 747 13.74 -22.80 49.69
CA LEU A 747 14.17 -22.07 50.89
C LEU A 747 15.42 -21.24 50.57
N LEU A 748 15.29 -19.92 50.55
CA LEU A 748 16.40 -19.01 50.29
C LEU A 748 16.90 -18.42 51.61
N GLY A 749 18.20 -18.54 51.85
CA GLY A 749 18.83 -17.99 53.06
C GLY A 749 20.34 -17.92 52.95
N MET A 750 20.93 -16.92 53.60
CA MET A 750 22.38 -16.78 53.72
C MET A 750 22.88 -17.41 55.03
N ARG A 751 23.95 -18.19 54.95
CA ARG A 751 24.62 -18.77 56.12
C ARG A 751 25.82 -17.92 56.52
N ASP A 752 25.87 -17.51 57.79
CA ASP A 752 26.97 -16.78 58.43
C ASP A 752 27.39 -15.48 57.69
N PRO A 753 26.53 -14.44 57.64
CA PRO A 753 26.88 -13.16 57.01
C PRO A 753 28.05 -12.48 57.73
N SER A 754 28.82 -11.69 56.97
CA SER A 754 29.88 -10.82 57.52
C SER A 754 29.32 -9.91 58.64
N PRO A 755 30.11 -9.58 59.68
CA PRO A 755 29.71 -8.60 60.72
C PRO A 755 29.26 -7.26 60.15
N THR A 756 29.71 -6.90 58.95
CA THR A 756 29.21 -5.74 58.19
C THR A 756 27.70 -5.82 57.97
N TYR A 757 27.22 -6.93 57.40
CA TYR A 757 25.81 -7.11 57.06
C TYR A 757 24.96 -7.38 58.31
N ASP A 758 25.48 -8.14 59.28
CA ASP A 758 24.81 -8.32 60.58
C ASP A 758 24.59 -6.98 61.29
N LEU A 759 25.57 -6.07 61.24
CA LEU A 759 25.43 -4.74 61.84
C LEU A 759 24.43 -3.88 61.07
N ILE A 760 24.52 -3.81 59.73
CA ILE A 760 23.61 -3.01 58.90
C ILE A 760 22.16 -3.50 59.04
N PHE A 761 21.91 -4.79 58.88
CA PHE A 761 20.56 -5.35 58.92
C PHE A 761 20.03 -5.49 60.36
N GLY A 762 20.91 -5.65 61.35
CA GLY A 762 20.56 -5.71 62.77
C GLY A 762 19.98 -4.40 63.32
N MET A 763 20.04 -3.30 62.57
CA MET A 763 19.41 -2.03 62.96
C MET A 763 17.89 -2.01 62.79
N MET A 764 17.32 -3.00 62.10
CA MET A 764 15.88 -3.07 61.84
C MET A 764 15.17 -3.96 62.87
N GLU A 765 13.99 -3.54 63.31
CA GLU A 765 13.18 -4.33 64.24
C GLU A 765 12.79 -5.70 63.66
N SER A 766 12.51 -5.73 62.36
CA SER A 766 12.24 -6.96 61.61
C SER A 766 13.38 -7.97 61.65
N ALA A 767 14.60 -7.59 62.04
CA ALA A 767 15.70 -8.54 62.16
C ALA A 767 15.69 -9.39 63.45
N TRP A 768 14.83 -9.06 64.42
CA TRP A 768 14.88 -9.63 65.78
C TRP A 768 13.53 -10.15 66.30
N SER A 769 12.48 -10.13 65.47
CA SER A 769 11.07 -10.33 65.84
C SER A 769 10.67 -11.72 66.39
N SER A 770 11.61 -12.54 66.88
CA SER A 770 11.33 -13.81 67.58
C SER A 770 12.23 -14.11 68.80
N MET A 771 13.09 -13.18 69.26
CA MET A 771 14.07 -13.47 70.32
C MET A 771 13.56 -13.46 71.77
N SER A 772 12.24 -13.47 72.02
CA SER A 772 11.72 -13.50 73.40
C SER A 772 11.96 -14.84 74.13
N HIS A 773 12.31 -15.94 73.43
CA HIS A 773 12.38 -17.28 74.07
C HIS A 773 13.49 -18.27 73.66
N PHE A 774 14.59 -17.89 72.99
CA PHE A 774 15.60 -18.88 72.56
C PHE A 774 17.08 -18.52 72.83
N SER A 775 17.83 -19.57 73.20
CA SER A 775 19.28 -19.53 73.48
C SER A 775 20.12 -19.51 72.18
N HIS A 776 21.35 -19.04 72.32
CA HIS A 776 22.36 -18.75 71.30
C HIS A 776 22.72 -19.86 70.29
N SER A 777 22.13 -21.07 70.34
CA SER A 777 22.70 -22.26 69.67
C SER A 777 22.13 -22.59 68.28
N LYS A 778 21.34 -21.73 67.63
CA LYS A 778 20.73 -22.06 66.31
C LYS A 778 20.94 -21.02 65.21
N ARG A 779 22.03 -20.24 65.23
CA ARG A 779 22.51 -19.53 64.02
C ARG A 779 23.09 -20.47 62.94
N HIS A 780 23.15 -21.78 63.18
CA HIS A 780 23.91 -22.74 62.36
C HIS A 780 23.09 -23.82 61.64
N CYS A 781 21.80 -23.60 61.39
CA CYS A 781 21.01 -24.45 60.50
C CYS A 781 20.38 -23.53 59.45
N LEU A 782 20.68 -23.64 58.16
CA LEU A 782 20.39 -24.80 57.35
C LEU A 782 21.35 -24.88 56.15
N GLN A 783 21.77 -26.11 55.84
CA GLN A 783 22.10 -26.53 54.49
C GLN A 783 20.95 -27.45 54.10
N ILE A 784 20.02 -26.96 53.28
CA ILE A 784 19.08 -27.83 52.57
C ILE A 784 19.25 -27.47 51.10
N VAL A 785 19.48 -28.52 50.32
CA VAL A 785 19.70 -28.53 48.86
C VAL A 785 18.58 -27.79 48.15
#